data_AF-A0A2E1FSB7-F1
#
_entry.id   AF-A0A2E1FSB7-F1
#
_cell.length_a   1.000
_cell.length_b   1.000
_cell.length_c   1.000
_cell.angle_alpha   90.00
_cell.angle_beta   90.00
_cell.angle_gamma   90.00
#
_symmetry.space_group_name_H-M   'P 1'
#
loop_
_entity.id
_entity.type
_entity.pdbx_description
1 polymer ?
#
loop_
_entity_poly.entity_id
_entity_poly.type
_entity_poly.pdbx_seq_one_letter_code
_entity_poly.pdbx_strand_id
1 'polypeptide(L)'
;MKNFFTLTLCFLALSLSAQNFPLEVEVYQLHSTDEGVAALDGLTTYRLYISNMGATDFVSSIFGNNDYPLEISVPEGAYNSSLNASWSASGISPVFVNLFPEMAYDSFATIGLSQSAATSGVEGAQDPSIVEDPTQQITPLFIVDGATEASVNSVTGVAYYILNGNPVGLPDATGRVLIMQITTSGTLSGVINAQLFPDGEGTNFISAVYSFDGAGLYAADGACLADTDGDGICDEDEVLGCTDMAACNYNSMATDDDGSCDFADADGDGICDSSEIAGCTDMTACNYEPTATDDDGSCGVLDACGVCLGDDSSCTGCSLDFACNYDATAIVTDNTLCEYESCAGCMETTACNYDPDATFDDGTNCINAVEFYDCDGNCLNDTDGDGVCNELETVGCTDMVACNYDDSVTDSDDSLCEYAVENYNCAGECLNDMDEDGVCDELEVDGCTDMTACNYDALATDDDESCEYAQAFYDCEGNCLVDTDGDGTCDELEVNGCTDMMATNYSADATEDDASCCYLVLSLSATDADCFGGEGMITATVTGAEETVTYTLGMESNETGEFMVTAGTYTVSAMDSNANMCSSTMEVTVGEGTEIIVEASATDETAGELGVGTATATGGSGDYTFEWYDADGNAVDPSALAAGDYFVKATDSNGCNGTVIVSIIFNGVDDIDPLAFGLFPNPTTGAITLQVSSLMQDVNMLVLDATGRVVFTQDALVLQGATTFDLSNLSTGTYTVMIQNDNGTSVRRLSVQN
;
A
#
# COMPACT_ATOMS: atom_id res chain seq x y z
N MET A 1 48.15 -7.21 33.19
CA MET A 1 48.01 -8.63 33.59
C MET A 1 46.68 -8.74 34.34
N LYS A 2 45.73 -9.54 33.84
CA LYS A 2 44.38 -9.78 34.41
C LYS A 2 43.45 -8.54 34.54
N ASN A 3 42.67 -8.28 33.50
CA ASN A 3 41.30 -7.77 33.70
C ASN A 3 40.38 -8.99 33.85
N PHE A 4 39.42 -8.90 34.77
CA PHE A 4 38.37 -9.91 34.94
C PHE A 4 37.24 -9.63 33.94
N PHE A 5 36.77 -10.65 33.25
CA PHE A 5 35.45 -10.63 32.62
C PHE A 5 34.40 -10.72 33.73
N THR A 6 33.58 -9.68 33.90
CA THR A 6 32.28 -9.79 34.56
C THR A 6 31.22 -9.98 33.49
N LEU A 7 30.63 -11.16 33.46
CA LEU A 7 29.53 -11.52 32.57
C LEU A 7 28.26 -10.85 33.13
N THR A 8 27.86 -9.71 32.55
CA THR A 8 26.53 -9.15 32.82
C THR A 8 25.51 -10.00 32.08
N LEU A 9 24.79 -10.82 32.83
CA LEU A 9 23.63 -11.55 32.33
C LEU A 9 22.53 -10.52 32.04
N CYS A 10 22.33 -10.15 30.78
CA CYS A 10 21.14 -9.41 30.40
C CYS A 10 19.96 -10.39 30.42
N PHE A 11 19.01 -10.16 31.32
CA PHE A 11 17.67 -10.71 31.19
C PHE A 11 16.97 -9.90 30.08
N LEU A 12 17.08 -10.36 28.83
CA LEU A 12 15.93 -10.25 27.94
C LEU A 12 15.18 -11.58 28.06
N ALA A 13 13.87 -11.49 28.26
CA ALA A 13 13.04 -12.67 28.41
C ALA A 13 13.06 -13.49 27.12
N LEU A 14 12.85 -14.80 27.24
CA LEU A 14 12.13 -15.49 26.18
C LEU A 14 10.72 -14.89 26.18
N SER A 15 10.43 -13.96 25.29
CA SER A 15 9.09 -13.94 24.70
C SER A 15 8.93 -15.28 23.98
N LEU A 16 7.78 -15.92 24.22
CA LEU A 16 7.35 -17.07 23.44
C LEU A 16 7.38 -16.70 21.95
N SER A 17 7.50 -17.72 21.09
CA SER A 17 6.96 -17.61 19.74
C SER A 17 5.60 -16.94 19.81
N ALA A 18 5.40 -15.84 19.08
CA ALA A 18 4.06 -15.33 18.85
C ALA A 18 3.25 -16.49 18.26
N GLN A 19 2.30 -17.02 19.03
CA GLN A 19 1.35 -17.99 18.50
C GLN A 19 0.40 -17.20 17.61
N ASN A 20 0.82 -16.96 16.36
CA ASN A 20 -0.09 -16.43 15.37
C ASN A 20 -1.11 -17.53 15.07
N PHE A 21 -2.38 -17.18 15.23
CA PHE A 21 -3.53 -18.05 15.00
C PHE A 21 -4.23 -17.57 13.73
N PRO A 22 -3.68 -17.83 12.52
CA PRO A 22 -4.20 -17.24 11.29
C PRO A 22 -5.62 -17.72 11.00
N LEU A 23 -6.38 -16.85 10.33
CA LEU A 23 -7.64 -17.21 9.69
C LEU A 23 -7.33 -17.94 8.38
N GLU A 24 -7.78 -19.18 8.25
CA GLU A 24 -7.66 -19.99 7.04
C GLU A 24 -9.02 -20.07 6.35
N VAL A 25 -9.11 -19.53 5.13
CA VAL A 25 -10.31 -19.58 4.28
C VAL A 25 -10.11 -20.67 3.23
N GLU A 26 -10.58 -21.88 3.53
CA GLU A 26 -10.44 -23.07 2.69
C GLU A 26 -11.58 -23.17 1.66
N VAL A 27 -11.23 -23.40 0.38
CA VAL A 27 -12.18 -23.87 -0.64
C VAL A 27 -12.51 -25.34 -0.36
N TYR A 28 -13.56 -25.58 0.41
CA TYR A 28 -13.93 -26.91 0.89
C TYR A 28 -14.56 -27.79 -0.21
N GLN A 29 -15.40 -27.23 -1.08
CA GLN A 29 -16.00 -27.95 -2.20
C GLN A 29 -16.31 -27.02 -3.38
N LEU A 30 -16.00 -27.46 -4.60
CA LEU A 30 -16.47 -26.84 -5.85
C LEU A 30 -17.59 -27.70 -6.42
N HIS A 31 -18.80 -27.15 -6.55
CA HIS A 31 -19.98 -27.92 -6.94
C HIS A 31 -20.24 -27.92 -8.44
N SER A 32 -20.63 -29.08 -8.95
CA SER A 32 -20.98 -29.26 -10.37
C SER A 32 -22.10 -30.28 -10.57
N THR A 33 -22.78 -30.21 -11.72
CA THR A 33 -23.85 -31.16 -12.10
C THR A 33 -23.46 -32.64 -11.97
N ASP A 34 -22.18 -32.99 -12.11
CA ASP A 34 -21.68 -34.36 -12.00
C ASP A 34 -21.76 -34.93 -10.57
N GLU A 35 -21.88 -34.07 -9.54
CA GLU A 35 -22.05 -34.49 -8.14
C GLU A 35 -23.48 -34.95 -7.79
N GLY A 36 -24.44 -34.72 -8.70
CA GLY A 36 -25.84 -35.11 -8.52
C GLY A 36 -26.67 -34.19 -7.62
N VAL A 37 -26.08 -33.13 -7.06
CA VAL A 37 -26.76 -32.11 -6.25
C VAL A 37 -27.04 -30.87 -7.10
N ALA A 38 -28.01 -30.99 -8.02
CA ALA A 38 -28.30 -29.95 -9.03
C ALA A 38 -28.72 -28.57 -8.48
N ALA A 39 -28.98 -28.45 -7.17
CA ALA A 39 -29.26 -27.18 -6.51
C ALA A 39 -28.00 -26.33 -6.22
N LEU A 40 -26.80 -26.93 -6.29
CA LEU A 40 -25.53 -26.29 -5.96
C LEU A 40 -24.62 -26.10 -7.19
N ASP A 41 -25.06 -26.45 -8.40
CA ASP A 41 -24.24 -26.40 -9.61
C ASP A 41 -23.65 -24.99 -9.86
N GLY A 42 -22.33 -24.87 -9.90
CA GLY A 42 -21.62 -23.60 -10.05
C GLY A 42 -21.41 -22.81 -8.75
N LEU A 43 -21.76 -23.37 -7.59
CA LEU A 43 -21.43 -22.79 -6.28
C LEU A 43 -20.09 -23.32 -5.74
N THR A 44 -19.48 -22.53 -4.87
CA THR A 44 -18.31 -22.90 -4.07
C THR A 44 -18.68 -22.85 -2.60
N THR A 45 -18.40 -23.92 -1.86
CA THR A 45 -18.46 -23.92 -0.39
C THR A 45 -17.09 -23.58 0.16
N TYR A 46 -17.04 -22.50 0.93
CA TYR A 46 -15.89 -22.05 1.70
C TYR A 46 -16.07 -22.44 3.17
N ARG A 47 -14.95 -22.72 3.84
CA ARG A 47 -14.90 -22.92 5.29
C ARG A 47 -13.81 -22.05 5.88
N LEU A 48 -14.16 -21.37 6.96
CA LEU A 48 -13.25 -20.48 7.67
C LEU A 48 -12.85 -21.14 8.97
N TYR A 49 -11.55 -21.23 9.20
CA TYR A 49 -10.94 -21.86 10.37
C TYR A 49 -10.02 -20.87 11.09
N ILE A 50 -9.97 -20.94 12.42
CA ILE A 50 -8.79 -20.46 13.14
C ILE A 50 -7.79 -21.62 13.18
N SER A 51 -6.58 -21.37 12.67
CA SER A 51 -5.57 -22.40 12.41
C SER A 51 -4.30 -22.19 13.25
N ASN A 52 -3.33 -23.10 13.13
CA ASN A 52 -2.08 -23.14 13.92
C ASN A 52 -2.31 -23.25 15.45
N MET A 53 -3.48 -23.73 15.88
CA MET A 53 -3.83 -23.84 17.29
C MET A 53 -3.19 -25.09 17.92
N GLY A 54 -2.52 -24.90 19.06
CA GLY A 54 -2.05 -25.98 19.91
C GLY A 54 -3.20 -26.73 20.57
N ALA A 55 -2.97 -27.98 20.97
CA ALA A 55 -4.02 -28.89 21.46
C ALA A 55 -4.71 -28.45 22.77
N THR A 56 -4.23 -27.39 23.42
CA THR A 56 -4.80 -26.74 24.61
C THR A 56 -5.48 -25.40 24.30
N ASP A 57 -5.20 -24.79 23.15
CA ASP A 57 -5.73 -23.48 22.77
C ASP A 57 -7.23 -23.57 22.43
N PHE A 58 -7.98 -22.48 22.65
CA PHE A 58 -9.44 -22.51 22.64
C PHE A 58 -10.05 -21.30 21.92
N VAL A 59 -10.97 -21.53 20.97
CA VAL A 59 -11.83 -20.48 20.41
C VAL A 59 -13.08 -20.32 21.29
N SER A 60 -13.25 -19.14 21.88
CA SER A 60 -14.36 -18.81 22.79
C SER A 60 -15.56 -18.24 22.05
N SER A 61 -15.32 -17.24 21.21
CA SER A 61 -16.37 -16.51 20.52
C SER A 61 -15.85 -15.88 19.22
N ILE A 62 -16.79 -15.58 18.33
CA ILE A 62 -16.61 -14.66 17.21
C ILE A 62 -17.54 -13.47 17.48
N PHE A 63 -17.03 -12.24 17.35
CA PHE A 63 -17.72 -11.03 17.79
C PHE A 63 -17.53 -9.83 16.85
N GLY A 64 -18.35 -8.80 17.04
CA GLY A 64 -18.19 -7.49 16.43
C GLY A 64 -18.90 -6.39 17.22
N ASN A 65 -18.36 -5.18 17.24
CA ASN A 65 -18.92 -3.99 17.90
C ASN A 65 -18.41 -2.70 17.20
N ASN A 66 -18.56 -1.54 17.82
CA ASN A 66 -18.15 -0.26 17.23
C ASN A 66 -16.63 0.00 17.22
N ASP A 67 -15.85 -0.71 18.03
CA ASP A 67 -14.39 -0.59 18.09
C ASP A 67 -13.71 -1.65 17.20
N TYR A 68 -14.33 -2.83 17.10
CA TYR A 68 -13.94 -3.98 16.29
C TYR A 68 -15.14 -4.42 15.43
N PRO A 69 -15.38 -3.82 14.26
CA PRO A 69 -16.53 -4.18 13.42
C PRO A 69 -16.42 -5.62 12.93
N LEU A 70 -17.56 -6.31 12.81
CA LEU A 70 -17.64 -7.59 12.10
C LEU A 70 -18.37 -7.37 10.79
N GLU A 71 -17.71 -7.68 9.69
CA GLU A 71 -18.26 -7.55 8.34
C GLU A 71 -18.01 -8.84 7.54
N ILE A 72 -19.04 -9.34 6.86
CA ILE A 72 -18.96 -10.48 5.95
C ILE A 72 -19.70 -10.08 4.68
N SER A 73 -18.97 -9.96 3.58
CA SER A 73 -19.46 -9.64 2.24
C SER A 73 -19.52 -10.92 1.41
N VAL A 74 -20.67 -11.15 0.76
CA VAL A 74 -20.93 -12.28 -0.15
C VAL A 74 -21.72 -11.72 -1.34
N PRO A 75 -21.09 -10.99 -2.28
CA PRO A 75 -21.78 -10.15 -3.26
C PRO A 75 -22.80 -10.88 -4.15
N GLU A 76 -22.53 -12.14 -4.50
CA GLU A 76 -23.43 -12.99 -5.28
C GLU A 76 -24.54 -13.67 -4.44
N GLY A 77 -24.51 -13.49 -3.12
CA GLY A 77 -25.47 -14.03 -2.16
C GLY A 77 -25.05 -15.37 -1.56
N ALA A 78 -25.31 -15.55 -0.27
CA ALA A 78 -25.15 -16.81 0.44
C ALA A 78 -26.32 -17.78 0.16
N TYR A 79 -25.99 -19.01 -0.22
CA TYR A 79 -26.94 -20.11 -0.37
C TYR A 79 -27.45 -20.54 1.01
N ASN A 80 -28.77 -20.56 1.18
CA ASN A 80 -29.43 -21.06 2.38
C ASN A 80 -30.63 -21.95 2.03
N SER A 81 -30.54 -23.24 2.38
CA SER A 81 -31.56 -24.23 2.10
C SER A 81 -32.82 -23.97 2.92
N SER A 82 -33.97 -23.83 2.25
CA SER A 82 -35.30 -23.71 2.90
C SER A 82 -35.71 -24.86 3.84
N LEU A 83 -34.90 -25.93 3.92
CA LEU A 83 -35.07 -27.06 4.83
C LEU A 83 -34.31 -26.87 6.15
N ASN A 84 -33.33 -25.97 6.19
CA ASN A 84 -32.70 -25.49 7.41
C ASN A 84 -33.39 -24.18 7.85
N ALA A 85 -33.53 -24.00 9.15
CA ALA A 85 -34.06 -22.78 9.76
C ALA A 85 -33.21 -22.32 10.96
N SER A 86 -31.98 -22.81 11.04
CA SER A 86 -31.00 -22.45 12.06
C SER A 86 -29.85 -21.70 11.43
N TRP A 87 -29.45 -20.61 12.09
CA TRP A 87 -28.28 -19.80 11.74
C TRP A 87 -26.94 -20.52 12.00
N SER A 88 -26.97 -21.64 12.71
CA SER A 88 -25.77 -22.39 13.10
C SER A 88 -25.82 -23.86 12.69
N ALA A 89 -24.66 -24.53 12.79
CA ALA A 89 -24.48 -25.96 12.53
C ALA A 89 -25.53 -26.88 13.22
N SER A 90 -26.21 -26.40 14.27
CA SER A 90 -27.37 -27.04 14.91
C SER A 90 -28.51 -27.42 13.94
N GLY A 91 -28.64 -26.72 12.81
CA GLY A 91 -29.59 -27.06 11.75
C GLY A 91 -29.20 -28.32 10.95
N ILE A 92 -27.91 -28.63 10.87
CA ILE A 92 -27.38 -29.70 10.04
C ILE A 92 -27.48 -31.03 10.78
N SER A 93 -28.41 -31.86 10.33
CA SER A 93 -28.69 -33.18 10.88
C SER A 93 -28.30 -34.28 9.91
N PRO A 94 -27.46 -35.26 10.30
CA PRO A 94 -27.05 -36.37 9.43
C PRO A 94 -28.23 -37.17 8.83
N VAL A 95 -29.38 -37.22 9.52
CA VAL A 95 -30.58 -37.92 9.01
C VAL A 95 -31.21 -37.16 7.84
N PHE A 96 -31.19 -35.82 7.88
CA PHE A 96 -31.73 -34.98 6.81
C PHE A 96 -30.75 -34.87 5.64
N VAL A 97 -29.44 -34.74 5.89
CA VAL A 97 -28.40 -34.76 4.84
C VAL A 97 -28.44 -36.04 3.99
N ASN A 98 -28.76 -37.20 4.58
CA ASN A 98 -28.95 -38.45 3.82
C ASN A 98 -30.19 -38.46 2.89
N LEU A 99 -31.12 -37.51 3.05
CA LEU A 99 -32.33 -37.37 2.23
C LEU A 99 -32.25 -36.16 1.29
N PHE A 100 -31.50 -35.13 1.69
CA PHE A 100 -31.30 -33.83 1.04
C PHE A 100 -29.81 -33.48 1.13
N PRO A 101 -28.95 -34.05 0.26
CA PRO A 101 -27.49 -33.87 0.32
C PRO A 101 -27.04 -32.40 0.24
N GLU A 102 -27.85 -31.55 -0.40
CA GLU A 102 -27.64 -30.10 -0.47
C GLU A 102 -27.49 -29.44 0.92
N MET A 103 -28.15 -29.97 1.95
CA MET A 103 -28.08 -29.43 3.32
C MET A 103 -26.70 -29.58 3.98
N ALA A 104 -25.78 -30.39 3.45
CA ALA A 104 -24.41 -30.47 3.98
C ALA A 104 -23.58 -29.21 3.66
N TYR A 105 -23.97 -28.48 2.61
CA TYR A 105 -23.26 -27.34 2.03
C TYR A 105 -24.03 -26.04 2.28
N ASP A 106 -24.87 -26.03 3.30
CA ASP A 106 -25.60 -24.85 3.74
C ASP A 106 -24.66 -23.82 4.38
N SER A 107 -25.05 -22.54 4.35
CA SER A 107 -24.27 -21.48 5.03
C SER A 107 -24.65 -21.44 6.53
N PHE A 108 -23.65 -21.48 7.43
CA PHE A 108 -23.89 -21.43 8.87
C PHE A 108 -22.67 -20.93 9.66
N ALA A 109 -22.92 -20.28 10.80
CA ALA A 109 -21.91 -19.99 11.82
C ALA A 109 -21.73 -21.15 12.80
N THR A 110 -20.54 -21.31 13.38
CA THR A 110 -20.23 -22.43 14.28
C THR A 110 -19.00 -22.18 15.16
N ILE A 111 -18.74 -23.04 16.13
CA ILE A 111 -17.41 -23.18 16.74
C ILE A 111 -17.12 -24.68 16.84
N GLY A 112 -16.18 -25.16 16.02
CA GLY A 112 -15.72 -26.56 15.93
C GLY A 112 -16.74 -27.60 15.45
N LEU A 113 -17.97 -27.21 15.09
CA LEU A 113 -19.04 -28.13 14.69
C LEU A 113 -19.41 -27.99 13.21
N SER A 114 -19.32 -29.08 12.45
CA SER A 114 -19.87 -29.18 11.08
C SER A 114 -21.33 -29.68 11.03
N GLN A 115 -21.91 -29.98 12.18
CA GLN A 115 -23.27 -30.51 12.37
C GLN A 115 -23.71 -30.34 13.82
N SER A 116 -25.00 -30.51 14.12
CA SER A 116 -25.54 -30.31 15.47
C SER A 116 -24.76 -31.08 16.53
N ALA A 117 -24.44 -30.41 17.64
CA ALA A 117 -23.71 -30.96 18.78
C ALA A 117 -24.28 -32.30 19.25
N ALA A 118 -25.62 -32.43 19.31
CA ALA A 118 -26.33 -33.65 19.70
C ALA A 118 -26.08 -34.87 18.78
N THR A 119 -25.52 -34.64 17.59
CA THR A 119 -25.22 -35.66 16.58
C THR A 119 -23.73 -35.75 16.21
N SER A 120 -22.91 -34.78 16.65
CA SER A 120 -21.48 -34.65 16.35
C SER A 120 -20.62 -35.85 16.75
N GLY A 121 -21.06 -36.61 17.76
CA GLY A 121 -20.27 -37.68 18.37
C GLY A 121 -19.26 -37.21 19.42
N VAL A 122 -19.14 -35.90 19.66
CA VAL A 122 -18.27 -35.31 20.70
C VAL A 122 -19.01 -35.29 22.04
N GLU A 123 -18.47 -35.98 23.05
CA GLU A 123 -19.07 -36.04 24.39
C GLU A 123 -18.96 -34.68 25.09
N GLY A 124 -20.10 -34.08 25.45
CA GLY A 124 -20.14 -32.77 26.11
C GLY A 124 -20.23 -31.56 25.18
N ALA A 125 -20.25 -31.78 23.86
CA ALA A 125 -20.46 -30.70 22.89
C ALA A 125 -21.79 -29.95 23.10
N GLN A 126 -21.77 -28.65 22.81
CA GLN A 126 -22.96 -27.79 22.79
C GLN A 126 -22.94 -26.94 21.51
N ASP A 127 -24.11 -26.72 20.93
CA ASP A 127 -24.26 -25.78 19.81
C ASP A 127 -23.99 -24.35 20.30
N PRO A 128 -23.40 -23.45 19.48
CA PRO A 128 -23.06 -22.10 19.91
C PRO A 128 -24.30 -21.28 20.26
N SER A 129 -24.17 -20.43 21.28
CA SER A 129 -25.18 -19.43 21.64
C SER A 129 -24.87 -18.11 20.93
N ILE A 130 -25.87 -17.28 20.67
CA ILE A 130 -25.69 -15.97 20.03
C ILE A 130 -26.40 -14.87 20.81
N VAL A 131 -25.78 -13.69 20.83
CA VAL A 131 -26.36 -12.41 21.24
C VAL A 131 -26.08 -11.41 20.11
N GLU A 132 -27.09 -10.70 19.64
CA GLU A 132 -26.98 -9.75 18.52
C GLU A 132 -27.83 -8.50 18.75
N ASP A 133 -27.40 -7.37 18.18
CA ASP A 133 -28.16 -6.12 18.21
C ASP A 133 -29.50 -6.29 17.46
N PRO A 134 -30.64 -5.84 18.01
CA PRO A 134 -31.94 -5.91 17.32
C PRO A 134 -32.02 -5.16 15.98
N THR A 135 -31.02 -4.32 15.66
CA THR A 135 -30.95 -3.48 14.45
C THR A 135 -29.81 -3.86 13.50
N GLN A 136 -28.80 -4.59 13.98
CA GLN A 136 -27.68 -5.11 13.20
C GLN A 136 -27.46 -6.59 13.58
N GLN A 137 -27.99 -7.48 12.74
CA GLN A 137 -28.04 -8.93 12.98
C GLN A 137 -27.21 -9.67 11.94
N ILE A 138 -26.49 -10.71 12.36
CA ILE A 138 -25.76 -11.60 11.44
C ILE A 138 -26.59 -12.84 11.08
N THR A 139 -27.58 -13.21 11.91
CA THR A 139 -28.41 -14.38 11.65
C THR A 139 -29.11 -14.40 10.28
N PRO A 140 -29.51 -13.26 9.66
CA PRO A 140 -30.07 -13.25 8.30
C PRO A 140 -29.17 -13.90 7.24
N LEU A 141 -27.85 -13.74 7.32
CA LEU A 141 -26.89 -14.30 6.35
C LEU A 141 -26.92 -15.83 6.29
N PHE A 142 -27.34 -16.48 7.38
CA PHE A 142 -27.35 -17.94 7.57
C PHE A 142 -28.78 -18.54 7.55
N ILE A 143 -29.81 -17.75 7.23
CA ILE A 143 -31.21 -18.21 7.16
C ILE A 143 -32.00 -17.63 5.97
N VAL A 144 -31.48 -16.61 5.28
CA VAL A 144 -32.09 -15.99 4.11
C VAL A 144 -31.28 -16.33 2.87
N ASP A 145 -31.88 -17.09 1.96
CA ASP A 145 -31.28 -17.45 0.68
C ASP A 145 -31.02 -16.21 -0.18
N GLY A 146 -29.79 -16.06 -0.68
CA GLY A 146 -29.33 -14.89 -1.43
C GLY A 146 -29.01 -13.65 -0.58
N ALA A 147 -28.81 -13.79 0.74
CA ALA A 147 -28.32 -12.69 1.58
C ALA A 147 -26.87 -12.32 1.19
N THR A 148 -26.60 -11.03 0.96
CA THR A 148 -25.33 -10.57 0.37
C THR A 148 -24.31 -10.02 1.37
N GLU A 149 -24.73 -9.72 2.60
CA GLU A 149 -23.86 -9.12 3.61
C GLU A 149 -24.35 -9.39 5.04
N ALA A 150 -23.42 -9.32 5.99
CA ALA A 150 -23.70 -9.07 7.40
C ALA A 150 -22.66 -8.08 7.93
N SER A 151 -23.09 -6.91 8.41
CA SER A 151 -22.22 -5.90 9.03
C SER A 151 -22.77 -5.50 10.41
N VAL A 152 -21.89 -5.48 11.42
CA VAL A 152 -22.20 -5.07 12.78
C VAL A 152 -21.08 -4.15 13.29
N ASN A 153 -21.44 -2.90 13.54
CA ASN A 153 -20.59 -1.84 14.08
C ASN A 153 -21.27 -1.04 15.20
N SER A 154 -22.32 -1.60 15.83
CA SER A 154 -23.01 -0.98 16.95
C SER A 154 -22.29 -1.22 18.29
N VAL A 155 -22.58 -0.35 19.27
CA VAL A 155 -22.09 -0.48 20.66
C VAL A 155 -22.68 -1.71 21.36
N THR A 156 -23.85 -2.20 20.95
CA THR A 156 -24.41 -3.47 21.47
C THR A 156 -23.66 -4.67 20.90
N GLY A 157 -23.26 -4.56 19.63
CA GLY A 157 -22.48 -5.56 18.91
C GLY A 157 -23.23 -6.87 18.64
N VAL A 158 -22.43 -7.87 18.26
CA VAL A 158 -22.81 -9.26 18.08
C VAL A 158 -21.73 -10.15 18.69
N ALA A 159 -22.12 -11.29 19.24
CA ALA A 159 -21.21 -12.38 19.56
C ALA A 159 -21.93 -13.73 19.46
N TYR A 160 -21.35 -14.68 18.73
CA TYR A 160 -21.67 -16.09 18.91
C TYR A 160 -20.52 -16.80 19.63
N TYR A 161 -20.87 -17.61 20.62
CA TYR A 161 -19.92 -18.10 21.62
C TYR A 161 -20.28 -19.46 22.19
N ILE A 162 -19.27 -20.09 22.78
CA ILE A 162 -19.36 -21.24 23.67
C ILE A 162 -18.69 -20.91 25.00
N LEU A 163 -19.03 -21.63 26.06
CA LEU A 163 -18.36 -21.45 27.36
C LEU A 163 -17.03 -22.19 27.39
N ASN A 164 -16.02 -21.61 28.06
CA ASN A 164 -14.71 -22.24 28.23
C ASN A 164 -14.85 -23.66 28.82
N GLY A 165 -14.05 -24.60 28.32
CA GLY A 165 -14.09 -26.02 28.67
C GLY A 165 -15.11 -26.86 27.86
N ASN A 166 -15.85 -26.26 26.91
CA ASN A 166 -16.67 -27.00 25.95
C ASN A 166 -15.76 -27.63 24.86
N PRO A 167 -15.75 -28.96 24.67
CA PRO A 167 -14.77 -29.64 23.81
C PRO A 167 -14.79 -29.24 22.33
N VAL A 168 -15.79 -28.50 21.85
CA VAL A 168 -15.85 -28.01 20.46
C VAL A 168 -15.04 -26.72 20.23
N GLY A 169 -14.57 -26.05 21.29
CA GLY A 169 -13.67 -24.89 21.17
C GLY A 169 -12.21 -25.27 20.98
N LEU A 170 -11.86 -26.54 21.19
CA LEU A 170 -10.51 -27.07 21.00
C LEU A 170 -10.29 -27.43 19.53
N PRO A 171 -9.06 -27.28 19.00
CA PRO A 171 -8.76 -27.65 17.62
C PRO A 171 -8.91 -29.14 17.33
N ASP A 172 -9.18 -29.43 16.07
CA ASP A 172 -9.20 -30.77 15.54
C ASP A 172 -7.77 -31.38 15.44
N ALA A 173 -7.68 -32.59 14.89
CA ALA A 173 -6.39 -33.28 14.73
C ALA A 173 -5.40 -32.60 13.76
N THR A 174 -5.82 -31.53 13.08
CA THR A 174 -5.00 -30.69 12.19
C THR A 174 -4.59 -29.35 12.82
N GLY A 175 -5.03 -29.05 14.05
CA GLY A 175 -4.74 -27.76 14.70
C GLY A 175 -5.70 -26.64 14.28
N ARG A 176 -6.92 -26.99 13.81
CA ARG A 176 -7.89 -26.04 13.24
C ARG A 176 -9.23 -26.08 13.98
N VAL A 177 -9.87 -24.92 14.17
CA VAL A 177 -11.25 -24.79 14.67
C VAL A 177 -12.12 -24.13 13.60
N LEU A 178 -13.11 -24.85 13.10
CA LEU A 178 -14.10 -24.30 12.15
C LEU A 178 -14.95 -23.22 12.83
N ILE A 179 -15.06 -22.03 12.22
CA ILE A 179 -15.85 -20.91 12.75
C ILE A 179 -17.07 -20.53 11.88
N MET A 180 -17.05 -20.82 10.58
CA MET A 180 -18.23 -20.73 9.71
C MET A 180 -18.05 -21.51 8.40
N GLN A 181 -19.16 -21.82 7.75
CA GLN A 181 -19.24 -22.33 6.39
C GLN A 181 -20.14 -21.37 5.58
N ILE A 182 -19.72 -20.98 4.37
CA ILE A 182 -20.48 -20.11 3.47
C ILE A 182 -20.45 -20.74 2.07
N THR A 183 -21.59 -20.81 1.40
CA THR A 183 -21.68 -21.31 0.02
C THR A 183 -22.23 -20.22 -0.89
N THR A 184 -21.53 -19.90 -1.98
CA THR A 184 -21.92 -18.84 -2.92
C THR A 184 -21.39 -19.12 -4.33
N SER A 185 -21.87 -18.42 -5.37
CA SER A 185 -21.35 -18.53 -6.74
C SER A 185 -20.11 -17.66 -7.04
N GLY A 186 -19.72 -16.77 -6.12
CA GLY A 186 -18.54 -15.91 -6.25
C GLY A 186 -17.58 -16.02 -5.08
N THR A 187 -17.03 -14.88 -4.65
CA THR A 187 -16.07 -14.80 -3.54
C THR A 187 -16.75 -14.31 -2.25
N LEU A 188 -16.01 -14.41 -1.15
CA LEU A 188 -16.34 -13.78 0.13
C LEU A 188 -15.16 -12.93 0.59
N SER A 189 -15.45 -11.85 1.32
CA SER A 189 -14.45 -10.99 1.94
C SER A 189 -15.03 -10.33 3.20
N GLY A 190 -14.19 -9.72 4.03
CA GLY A 190 -14.65 -8.97 5.20
C GLY A 190 -13.65 -8.92 6.36
N VAL A 191 -14.20 -8.64 7.55
CA VAL A 191 -13.47 -8.52 8.82
C VAL A 191 -14.15 -9.39 9.87
N ILE A 192 -13.41 -10.32 10.47
CA ILE A 192 -13.89 -11.22 11.52
C ILE A 192 -13.04 -11.03 12.79
N ASN A 193 -13.67 -10.95 13.96
CA ASN A 193 -12.96 -10.85 15.24
C ASN A 193 -13.21 -12.11 16.08
N ALA A 194 -12.14 -12.70 16.63
CA ALA A 194 -12.19 -13.91 17.45
C ALA A 194 -11.63 -13.67 18.86
N GLN A 195 -12.30 -14.23 19.87
CA GLN A 195 -11.74 -14.35 21.22
C GLN A 195 -11.10 -15.72 21.39
N LEU A 196 -9.81 -15.73 21.67
CA LEU A 196 -8.98 -16.92 21.81
C LEU A 196 -8.44 -17.02 23.25
N PHE A 197 -8.35 -18.23 23.80
CA PHE A 197 -7.63 -18.50 25.05
C PHE A 197 -6.42 -19.39 24.77
N PRO A 198 -5.20 -18.82 24.68
CA PRO A 198 -3.96 -19.61 24.68
C PRO A 198 -3.89 -20.50 25.92
N ASP A 199 -3.45 -21.75 25.72
CA ASP A 199 -3.45 -22.84 26.71
C ASP A 199 -4.83 -23.15 27.36
N GLY A 200 -5.93 -22.56 26.86
CA GLY A 200 -7.28 -22.75 27.37
C GLY A 200 -7.60 -21.96 28.66
N GLU A 201 -6.66 -21.14 29.13
CA GLU A 201 -6.79 -20.37 30.36
C GLU A 201 -7.64 -19.10 30.14
N GLY A 202 -8.93 -19.13 30.48
CA GLY A 202 -9.87 -18.04 30.21
C GLY A 202 -9.59 -16.70 30.91
N THR A 203 -8.56 -16.60 31.74
CA THR A 203 -8.03 -15.34 32.29
C THR A 203 -6.95 -14.70 31.41
N ASN A 204 -6.40 -15.46 30.47
CA ASN A 204 -5.42 -15.02 29.49
C ASN A 204 -6.08 -15.12 28.11
N PHE A 205 -6.74 -14.05 27.67
CA PHE A 205 -7.45 -14.04 26.39
C PHE A 205 -6.82 -13.05 25.41
N ILE A 206 -6.87 -13.42 24.14
CA ILE A 206 -6.47 -12.58 23.01
C ILE A 206 -7.73 -12.26 22.20
N SER A 207 -7.86 -11.01 21.79
CA SER A 207 -8.80 -10.57 20.76
C SER A 207 -8.01 -10.45 19.46
N ALA A 208 -8.32 -11.29 18.47
CA ALA A 208 -7.70 -11.26 17.15
C ALA A 208 -8.70 -10.73 16.12
N VAL A 209 -8.25 -9.81 15.27
CA VAL A 209 -9.01 -9.21 14.16
C VAL A 209 -8.41 -9.75 12.87
N TYR A 210 -9.24 -10.17 11.91
CA TYR A 210 -8.76 -10.73 10.64
C TYR A 210 -9.48 -10.07 9.48
N SER A 211 -8.71 -9.37 8.65
CA SER A 211 -9.15 -8.87 7.34
C SER A 211 -8.86 -9.91 6.26
N PHE A 212 -9.86 -10.27 5.44
CA PHE A 212 -9.71 -11.29 4.40
C PHE A 212 -10.44 -10.95 3.09
N ASP A 213 -9.87 -11.36 1.96
CA ASP A 213 -10.52 -11.32 0.64
C ASP A 213 -10.20 -12.60 -0.15
N GLY A 214 -11.24 -13.40 -0.43
CA GLY A 214 -11.13 -14.67 -1.11
C GLY A 214 -10.70 -15.84 -0.22
N ALA A 215 -10.02 -16.81 -0.82
CA ALA A 215 -9.48 -17.99 -0.14
C ALA A 215 -7.97 -17.85 0.07
N GLY A 216 -7.50 -18.11 1.28
CA GLY A 216 -6.12 -17.83 1.68
C GLY A 216 -5.85 -18.10 3.16
N LEU A 217 -4.66 -17.71 3.61
CA LEU A 217 -4.28 -17.61 5.02
C LEU A 217 -4.09 -16.13 5.34
N TYR A 218 -4.72 -15.65 6.41
CA TYR A 218 -4.71 -14.24 6.80
C TYR A 218 -4.23 -14.13 8.25
N ALA A 219 -3.27 -13.25 8.46
CA ALA A 219 -2.78 -12.90 9.79
C ALA A 219 -3.87 -12.21 10.63
N ALA A 220 -3.70 -12.21 11.95
CA ALA A 220 -4.40 -11.26 12.78
C ALA A 220 -3.78 -9.86 12.61
N ASP A 221 -4.58 -8.79 12.65
CA ASP A 221 -4.08 -7.41 12.57
C ASP A 221 -2.99 -7.18 13.63
N GLY A 222 -1.78 -6.80 13.19
CA GLY A 222 -0.61 -6.63 14.05
C GLY A 222 0.19 -7.90 14.37
N ALA A 223 0.00 -9.01 13.64
CA ALA A 223 0.79 -10.24 13.79
C ALA A 223 1.29 -10.79 12.44
N CYS A 224 2.61 -10.95 12.26
CA CYS A 224 3.18 -11.46 11.00
C CYS A 224 2.93 -12.96 10.76
N LEU A 225 2.63 -13.34 9.51
CA LEU A 225 2.57 -14.75 9.08
C LEU A 225 3.97 -15.40 9.02
N ALA A 226 4.96 -14.61 8.60
CA ALA A 226 6.38 -14.89 8.69
C ALA A 226 7.13 -13.57 8.96
N ASP A 227 8.21 -13.70 9.73
CA ASP A 227 9.21 -12.68 10.06
C ASP A 227 10.51 -13.51 10.15
N THR A 228 11.21 -13.60 9.02
CA THR A 228 12.29 -14.56 8.79
C THR A 228 13.61 -14.10 9.42
N ASP A 229 13.85 -12.79 9.49
CA ASP A 229 15.09 -12.20 10.01
C ASP A 229 14.97 -11.71 11.47
N GLY A 230 13.75 -11.40 11.93
CA GLY A 230 13.42 -10.97 13.28
C GLY A 230 13.43 -9.45 13.50
N ASP A 231 13.36 -8.63 12.45
CA ASP A 231 13.40 -7.15 12.57
C ASP A 231 12.07 -6.52 13.02
N GLY A 232 10.95 -7.23 12.82
CA GLY A 232 9.59 -6.82 13.20
C GLY A 232 8.71 -6.30 12.05
N ILE A 233 9.20 -6.37 10.82
CA ILE A 233 8.44 -6.25 9.57
C ILE A 233 8.12 -7.68 9.09
N CYS A 234 7.01 -7.85 8.37
CA CYS A 234 6.59 -9.17 7.90
C CYS A 234 7.20 -9.46 6.52
N ASP A 235 7.58 -10.72 6.22
CA ASP A 235 8.18 -11.15 4.93
C ASP A 235 7.39 -10.71 3.67
N GLU A 236 6.08 -10.41 3.81
CA GLU A 236 5.20 -9.97 2.73
C GLU A 236 5.11 -8.44 2.56
N ASP A 237 5.52 -7.69 3.58
CA ASP A 237 5.64 -6.22 3.61
C ASP A 237 7.10 -5.75 3.38
N GLU A 238 8.05 -6.69 3.28
CA GLU A 238 9.46 -6.39 3.07
C GLU A 238 9.75 -5.78 1.69
N VAL A 239 10.47 -4.66 1.69
CA VAL A 239 11.03 -4.04 0.49
C VAL A 239 12.47 -4.52 0.35
N LEU A 240 12.70 -5.42 -0.62
CA LEU A 240 14.03 -5.93 -0.94
C LEU A 240 14.94 -4.84 -1.53
N GLY A 241 16.17 -4.74 -1.02
CA GLY A 241 17.24 -3.93 -1.62
C GLY A 241 18.37 -3.66 -0.63
N CYS A 242 19.43 -2.96 -1.05
CA CYS A 242 20.54 -2.71 -0.14
C CYS A 242 20.17 -1.77 1.03
N THR A 243 20.28 -2.28 2.27
CA THR A 243 19.99 -1.55 3.52
C THR A 243 21.22 -0.87 4.14
N ASP A 244 22.44 -1.15 3.65
CA ASP A 244 23.66 -0.51 4.16
C ASP A 244 23.86 0.89 3.55
N MET A 245 23.73 1.94 4.36
CA MET A 245 23.94 3.34 3.92
C MET A 245 25.40 3.69 3.57
N ALA A 246 26.34 2.74 3.69
CA ALA A 246 27.68 2.84 3.12
C ALA A 246 27.80 2.20 1.71
N ALA A 247 26.75 1.55 1.21
CA ALA A 247 26.68 1.03 -0.14
C ALA A 247 26.21 2.10 -1.13
N CYS A 248 26.65 1.94 -2.36
CA CYS A 248 26.47 2.90 -3.44
C CYS A 248 25.05 2.83 -4.05
N ASN A 249 24.40 1.66 -3.95
CA ASN A 249 22.99 1.44 -4.30
C ASN A 249 22.06 1.35 -3.06
N TYR A 250 22.44 2.01 -1.95
CA TYR A 250 21.60 2.08 -0.75
C TYR A 250 20.18 2.57 -1.08
N ASN A 251 19.18 1.82 -0.61
CA ASN A 251 17.78 2.17 -0.75
C ASN A 251 17.20 2.45 0.64
N SER A 252 16.87 3.71 0.93
CA SER A 252 16.26 4.10 2.21
C SER A 252 14.83 3.58 2.43
N MET A 253 14.22 3.00 1.39
CA MET A 253 12.95 2.30 1.49
C MET A 253 13.12 0.78 1.65
N ALA A 254 14.33 0.23 1.49
CA ALA A 254 14.57 -1.19 1.68
C ALA A 254 14.53 -1.55 3.17
N THR A 255 13.89 -2.67 3.47
CA THR A 255 13.74 -3.21 4.84
C THR A 255 14.53 -4.51 5.00
N ASP A 256 14.67 -5.33 3.95
CA ASP A 256 15.55 -6.52 3.93
C ASP A 256 16.66 -6.40 2.86
N ASP A 257 17.86 -6.88 3.20
CA ASP A 257 19.04 -6.90 2.34
C ASP A 257 19.05 -8.14 1.43
N ASP A 258 18.65 -7.94 0.18
CA ASP A 258 18.68 -8.97 -0.87
C ASP A 258 20.11 -9.39 -1.30
N GLY A 259 21.14 -8.79 -0.69
CA GLY A 259 22.55 -9.00 -0.99
C GLY A 259 23.00 -8.26 -2.25
N SER A 260 22.22 -7.30 -2.75
CA SER A 260 22.58 -6.47 -3.90
C SER A 260 23.54 -5.33 -3.56
N CYS A 261 23.88 -5.10 -2.28
CA CYS A 261 24.76 -4.01 -1.84
C CYS A 261 26.08 -3.96 -2.61
N ASP A 262 26.22 -2.92 -3.43
CA ASP A 262 27.43 -2.60 -4.18
C ASP A 262 28.28 -1.58 -3.40
N PHE A 263 29.56 -1.88 -3.26
CA PHE A 263 30.54 -1.05 -2.56
C PHE A 263 31.73 -0.70 -3.49
N ALA A 264 31.55 -0.87 -4.80
CA ALA A 264 32.52 -0.51 -5.82
C ALA A 264 32.37 0.98 -6.18
N ASP A 265 33.22 1.79 -5.54
CA ASP A 265 33.55 3.18 -5.86
C ASP A 265 35.10 3.24 -5.82
N ALA A 266 35.72 3.08 -6.99
CA ALA A 266 37.16 2.85 -7.12
C ALA A 266 38.00 4.13 -7.01
N ASP A 267 37.43 5.28 -7.36
CA ASP A 267 38.13 6.57 -7.41
C ASP A 267 37.70 7.57 -6.32
N GLY A 268 36.50 7.39 -5.74
CA GLY A 268 35.96 8.14 -4.61
C GLY A 268 35.11 9.36 -4.99
N ASP A 269 34.58 9.44 -6.22
CA ASP A 269 33.78 10.59 -6.69
C ASP A 269 32.31 10.57 -6.20
N GLY A 270 31.80 9.40 -5.80
CA GLY A 270 30.42 9.19 -5.34
C GLY A 270 29.48 8.55 -6.36
N ILE A 271 29.99 8.08 -7.49
CA ILE A 271 29.30 7.28 -8.51
C ILE A 271 29.89 5.88 -8.50
N CYS A 272 29.04 4.85 -8.65
CA CYS A 272 29.49 3.47 -8.53
C CYS A 272 30.17 2.99 -9.82
N ASP A 273 31.21 2.15 -9.74
CA ASP A 273 31.94 1.56 -10.89
C ASP A 273 31.00 0.95 -11.96
N SER A 274 29.83 0.46 -11.55
CA SER A 274 28.81 -0.15 -12.42
C SER A 274 27.93 0.85 -13.17
N SER A 275 27.89 2.10 -12.70
CA SER A 275 27.13 3.23 -13.22
C SER A 275 28.02 4.26 -13.94
N GLU A 276 29.33 4.07 -13.92
CA GLU A 276 30.29 4.95 -14.60
C GLU A 276 30.08 4.94 -16.12
N ILE A 277 29.98 6.14 -16.70
CA ILE A 277 29.99 6.35 -18.15
C ILE A 277 31.39 6.87 -18.53
N ALA A 278 32.19 5.98 -19.12
CA ALA A 278 33.54 6.31 -19.58
C ALA A 278 33.50 7.27 -20.79
N GLY A 279 34.17 8.42 -20.70
CA GLY A 279 34.27 9.42 -21.76
C GLY A 279 35.14 10.60 -21.33
N CYS A 280 35.08 11.73 -22.03
CA CYS A 280 35.87 12.91 -21.64
C CYS A 280 35.11 13.82 -20.66
N THR A 281 35.62 13.94 -19.43
CA THR A 281 35.02 14.76 -18.35
C THR A 281 35.56 16.21 -18.28
N ASP A 282 36.57 16.58 -19.07
CA ASP A 282 37.12 17.95 -19.10
C ASP A 282 36.26 18.87 -19.97
N MET A 283 35.49 19.78 -19.34
CA MET A 283 34.66 20.79 -20.02
C MET A 283 35.40 21.70 -21.02
N THR A 284 36.73 21.71 -21.01
CA THR A 284 37.57 22.50 -21.92
C THR A 284 38.09 21.70 -23.12
N ALA A 285 37.87 20.39 -23.14
CA ALA A 285 38.13 19.54 -24.28
C ALA A 285 37.07 19.73 -25.38
N CYS A 286 37.45 19.46 -26.62
CA CYS A 286 36.56 19.65 -27.78
C CYS A 286 35.58 18.48 -28.02
N ASN A 287 35.77 17.37 -27.30
CA ASN A 287 34.90 16.19 -27.25
C ASN A 287 34.44 15.91 -25.80
N TYR A 288 34.25 16.97 -25.01
CA TYR A 288 33.63 16.87 -23.69
C TYR A 288 32.26 16.18 -23.80
N GLU A 289 32.06 15.12 -23.03
CA GLU A 289 30.81 14.38 -22.95
C GLU A 289 30.13 14.73 -21.61
N PRO A 290 29.03 15.51 -21.59
CA PRO A 290 28.38 15.96 -20.36
C PRO A 290 27.72 14.82 -19.55
N THR A 291 27.62 13.62 -20.14
CA THR A 291 27.15 12.40 -19.48
C THR A 291 28.28 11.49 -19.00
N ALA A 292 29.54 11.79 -19.34
CA ALA A 292 30.68 11.02 -18.86
C ALA A 292 30.96 11.32 -17.38
N THR A 293 31.23 10.26 -16.63
CA THR A 293 31.53 10.34 -15.19
C THR A 293 32.94 9.82 -14.88
N ASP A 294 33.51 8.94 -15.71
CA ASP A 294 34.93 8.51 -15.65
C ASP A 294 35.72 9.03 -16.87
N ASP A 295 36.95 9.49 -16.67
CA ASP A 295 37.86 9.98 -17.72
C ASP A 295 38.64 8.83 -18.36
N ASP A 296 38.17 8.37 -19.52
CA ASP A 296 38.83 7.30 -20.29
C ASP A 296 40.15 7.75 -20.95
N GLY A 297 40.51 9.04 -20.82
CA GLY A 297 41.69 9.65 -21.41
C GLY A 297 41.51 10.03 -22.89
N SER A 298 40.27 10.04 -23.41
CA SER A 298 39.96 10.48 -24.78
C SER A 298 39.94 12.01 -24.97
N CYS A 299 40.07 12.80 -23.90
CA CYS A 299 39.98 14.26 -23.95
C CYS A 299 40.94 14.89 -24.96
N GLY A 300 40.34 15.54 -25.97
CA GLY A 300 40.99 16.11 -27.13
C GLY A 300 41.06 17.63 -27.13
N VAL A 301 42.02 18.15 -27.89
CA VAL A 301 42.13 19.58 -28.22
C VAL A 301 41.76 19.82 -29.67
N LEU A 302 41.30 21.03 -29.97
CA LEU A 302 41.16 21.49 -31.35
C LEU A 302 42.54 21.59 -32.01
N ASP A 303 42.63 21.14 -33.26
CA ASP A 303 43.79 21.41 -34.12
C ASP A 303 43.79 22.88 -34.60
N ALA A 304 44.78 23.28 -35.41
CA ALA A 304 44.86 24.65 -35.92
C ALA A 304 43.75 24.99 -36.93
N CYS A 305 43.01 23.99 -37.40
CA CYS A 305 41.84 24.12 -38.26
C CYS A 305 40.51 24.23 -37.49
N GLY A 306 40.53 24.04 -36.17
CA GLY A 306 39.32 24.00 -35.35
C GLY A 306 38.57 22.68 -35.43
N VAL A 307 39.24 21.59 -35.84
CA VAL A 307 38.69 20.23 -35.81
C VAL A 307 39.15 19.52 -34.54
N CYS A 308 38.23 18.89 -33.83
CA CYS A 308 38.56 18.13 -32.62
C CYS A 308 39.36 16.88 -32.96
N LEU A 309 40.50 16.67 -32.26
CA LEU A 309 41.44 15.57 -32.51
C LEU A 309 41.96 15.52 -33.97
N GLY A 310 41.88 16.63 -34.72
CA GLY A 310 42.34 16.72 -36.10
C GLY A 310 43.86 16.71 -36.26
N ASP A 311 44.32 16.50 -37.48
CA ASP A 311 45.73 16.46 -37.88
C ASP A 311 46.15 17.66 -38.76
N ASP A 312 45.44 18.79 -38.63
CA ASP A 312 45.55 20.01 -39.44
C ASP A 312 45.21 19.83 -40.93
N SER A 313 44.82 18.64 -41.40
CA SER A 313 44.63 18.36 -42.84
C SER A 313 43.45 19.10 -43.48
N SER A 314 42.41 19.43 -42.72
CA SER A 314 41.14 20.00 -43.21
C SER A 314 41.23 21.47 -43.66
N CYS A 315 42.22 22.22 -43.16
CA CYS A 315 42.50 23.61 -43.52
C CYS A 315 43.94 23.83 -44.02
N THR A 316 44.67 22.75 -44.29
CA THR A 316 45.99 22.80 -44.91
C THR A 316 45.84 22.99 -46.41
N GLY A 317 46.38 24.08 -46.95
CA GLY A 317 46.29 24.41 -48.38
C GLY A 317 47.55 25.04 -48.96
N CYS A 318 47.54 25.23 -50.29
CA CYS A 318 48.63 25.84 -51.01
C CYS A 318 48.60 27.37 -50.90
N SER A 319 49.66 27.97 -50.33
CA SER A 319 49.76 29.44 -50.13
C SER A 319 50.43 30.20 -51.28
N LEU A 320 50.79 29.52 -52.37
CA LEU A 320 51.48 30.12 -53.51
C LEU A 320 50.47 30.64 -54.54
N ASP A 321 50.41 31.95 -54.71
CA ASP A 321 49.49 32.71 -55.57
C ASP A 321 49.63 32.44 -57.09
N PHE A 322 50.54 31.56 -57.48
CA PHE A 322 50.78 31.09 -58.84
C PHE A 322 50.56 29.57 -59.02
N ALA A 323 50.07 28.87 -57.98
CA ALA A 323 49.63 27.48 -58.08
C ALA A 323 48.16 27.39 -58.49
N CYS A 324 47.79 26.30 -59.14
CA CYS A 324 46.45 26.12 -59.69
C CYS A 324 45.39 25.84 -58.61
N ASN A 325 45.79 25.16 -57.54
CA ASN A 325 44.99 24.93 -56.33
C ASN A 325 45.34 25.93 -55.21
N TYR A 326 45.71 27.17 -55.56
CA TYR A 326 45.95 28.22 -54.58
C TYR A 326 44.71 28.48 -53.72
N ASP A 327 44.88 28.42 -52.41
CA ASP A 327 43.83 28.73 -51.44
C ASP A 327 44.25 29.92 -50.56
N ALA A 328 43.56 31.05 -50.73
CA ALA A 328 43.75 32.26 -49.94
C ALA A 328 43.17 32.16 -48.52
N THR A 329 42.40 31.11 -48.21
CA THR A 329 41.71 30.88 -46.94
C THR A 329 42.36 29.81 -46.07
N ALA A 330 43.33 29.06 -46.60
CA ALA A 330 44.12 28.08 -45.86
C ALA A 330 44.80 28.69 -44.61
N ILE A 331 44.48 28.11 -43.44
CA ILE A 331 45.01 28.57 -42.14
C ILE A 331 46.39 27.94 -41.89
N VAL A 332 46.56 26.67 -42.28
CA VAL A 332 47.84 25.95 -42.28
C VAL A 332 48.36 25.89 -43.71
N THR A 333 49.67 26.10 -43.90
CA THR A 333 50.24 26.31 -45.24
C THR A 333 51.27 25.23 -45.58
N ASP A 334 50.91 24.32 -46.50
CA ASP A 334 51.83 23.32 -47.05
C ASP A 334 52.00 23.51 -48.56
N ASN A 335 53.13 24.12 -48.91
CA ASN A 335 53.48 24.39 -50.31
C ASN A 335 54.01 23.13 -51.05
N THR A 336 54.00 21.95 -50.44
CA THR A 336 54.23 20.67 -51.13
C THR A 336 52.95 20.10 -51.76
N LEU A 337 51.77 20.61 -51.36
CA LEU A 337 50.47 20.27 -51.96
C LEU A 337 50.10 21.15 -53.16
N CYS A 338 50.92 22.16 -53.49
CA CYS A 338 50.70 23.03 -54.63
C CYS A 338 50.83 22.27 -55.96
N GLU A 339 49.75 22.21 -56.75
CA GLU A 339 49.78 21.72 -58.12
C GLU A 339 49.87 22.85 -59.16
N TYR A 340 50.39 22.50 -60.33
CA TYR A 340 50.71 23.44 -61.41
C TYR A 340 50.22 22.99 -62.79
N GLU A 341 49.46 21.89 -62.88
CA GLU A 341 49.02 21.29 -64.15
C GLU A 341 47.57 21.63 -64.50
N SER A 342 46.68 21.83 -63.53
CA SER A 342 45.22 22.00 -63.75
C SER A 342 44.79 23.38 -64.29
N CYS A 343 45.67 24.39 -64.26
CA CYS A 343 45.43 25.75 -64.77
C CYS A 343 46.37 26.15 -65.93
N ALA A 344 47.13 25.20 -66.45
CA ALA A 344 48.07 25.40 -67.54
C ALA A 344 47.39 25.18 -68.91
N GLY A 345 47.38 26.20 -69.78
CA GLY A 345 46.71 26.13 -71.08
C GLY A 345 47.19 27.20 -72.08
N CYS A 346 46.71 27.12 -73.32
CA CYS A 346 47.17 28.03 -74.38
C CYS A 346 46.43 29.39 -74.32
N MET A 347 47.17 30.46 -74.02
CA MET A 347 46.61 31.81 -73.89
C MET A 347 46.64 32.65 -75.20
N GLU A 348 47.07 32.08 -76.34
CA GLU A 348 47.07 32.79 -77.63
C GLU A 348 45.69 32.75 -78.32
N THR A 349 45.00 33.90 -78.40
CA THR A 349 43.63 34.06 -78.93
C THR A 349 43.42 33.73 -80.42
N THR A 350 44.44 33.24 -81.12
CA THR A 350 44.39 32.77 -82.52
C THR A 350 44.80 31.31 -82.69
N ALA A 351 45.02 30.59 -81.58
CA ALA A 351 45.35 29.17 -81.57
C ALA A 351 44.08 28.29 -81.60
N CYS A 352 44.18 27.10 -82.20
CA CYS A 352 43.07 26.14 -82.34
C CYS A 352 42.68 25.45 -81.02
N ASN A 353 43.57 25.47 -80.03
CA ASN A 353 43.31 24.98 -78.67
C ASN A 353 43.47 26.11 -77.64
N TYR A 354 43.11 27.33 -78.03
CA TYR A 354 43.03 28.47 -77.12
C TYR A 354 42.05 28.16 -75.99
N ASP A 355 42.52 28.30 -74.75
CA ASP A 355 41.74 28.11 -73.54
C ASP A 355 41.50 29.49 -72.90
N PRO A 356 40.24 29.99 -72.86
CA PRO A 356 39.93 31.28 -72.26
C PRO A 356 40.02 31.30 -70.73
N ASP A 357 40.01 30.13 -70.07
CA ASP A 357 40.00 29.99 -68.62
C ASP A 357 41.41 29.65 -68.05
N ALA A 358 42.38 29.35 -68.92
CA ALA A 358 43.78 29.14 -68.55
C ALA A 358 44.44 30.43 -67.99
N THR A 359 45.13 30.30 -66.85
CA THR A 359 45.80 31.42 -66.17
C THR A 359 47.32 31.39 -66.26
N PHE A 360 47.89 30.29 -66.77
CA PHE A 360 49.33 30.08 -66.92
C PHE A 360 49.67 29.38 -68.25
N ASP A 361 50.72 29.84 -68.93
CA ASP A 361 51.23 29.26 -70.19
C ASP A 361 52.74 28.95 -70.04
N ASP A 362 53.10 27.67 -70.21
CA ASP A 362 54.48 27.18 -70.11
C ASP A 362 55.30 27.35 -71.41
N GLY A 363 54.66 27.83 -72.47
CA GLY A 363 55.25 28.09 -73.78
C GLY A 363 55.39 26.85 -74.68
N THR A 364 54.73 25.72 -74.36
CA THR A 364 54.83 24.48 -75.15
C THR A 364 53.52 23.99 -75.78
N ASN A 365 52.37 24.63 -75.51
CA ASN A 365 51.05 24.02 -75.74
C ASN A 365 50.10 24.67 -76.78
N CYS A 366 50.52 25.68 -77.57
CA CYS A 366 49.63 26.32 -78.57
C CYS A 366 49.69 25.73 -80.01
N ILE A 367 48.52 25.43 -80.60
CA ILE A 367 48.33 24.84 -81.95
C ILE A 367 47.72 25.88 -82.92
N ASN A 368 48.05 25.88 -84.21
CA ASN A 368 47.55 26.86 -85.20
C ASN A 368 46.89 26.20 -86.44
N ALA A 369 45.94 26.92 -87.07
CA ALA A 369 45.10 26.44 -88.18
C ALA A 369 45.86 26.21 -89.52
N VAL A 370 45.27 25.41 -90.42
CA VAL A 370 45.82 25.08 -91.74
C VAL A 370 44.90 25.58 -92.86
N GLU A 371 45.44 26.33 -93.83
CA GLU A 371 44.66 27.07 -94.83
C GLU A 371 43.75 26.17 -95.71
N PHE A 372 42.52 26.65 -95.94
CA PHE A 372 41.39 25.99 -96.64
C PHE A 372 40.73 24.81 -95.92
N TYR A 373 41.06 24.67 -94.64
CA TYR A 373 40.27 23.99 -93.64
C TYR A 373 40.18 24.93 -92.42
N ASP A 374 39.27 24.69 -91.49
CA ASP A 374 39.27 25.37 -90.18
C ASP A 374 40.15 24.65 -89.15
N CYS A 375 40.11 25.08 -87.89
CA CYS A 375 40.88 24.48 -86.80
C CYS A 375 40.47 23.03 -86.49
N ASP A 376 39.23 22.65 -86.80
CA ASP A 376 38.67 21.32 -86.53
C ASP A 376 38.78 20.38 -87.74
N GLY A 377 39.34 20.88 -88.84
CA GLY A 377 39.80 20.04 -89.94
C GLY A 377 38.72 19.64 -90.95
N ASN A 378 37.73 20.50 -91.20
CA ASN A 378 36.79 20.34 -92.32
C ASN A 378 37.01 21.37 -93.45
N CYS A 379 36.57 20.99 -94.66
CA CYS A 379 37.18 21.35 -95.94
C CYS A 379 36.49 22.52 -96.67
N LEU A 380 37.19 23.19 -97.60
CA LEU A 380 36.61 24.21 -98.51
C LEU A 380 36.22 23.72 -99.92
N ASN A 381 36.07 22.41 -100.20
CA ASN A 381 35.24 21.91 -101.34
C ASN A 381 34.96 20.39 -101.30
N ASP A 382 33.69 20.08 -101.06
CA ASP A 382 32.79 19.17 -101.80
C ASP A 382 33.27 17.79 -102.30
N THR A 383 32.72 16.70 -101.75
CA THR A 383 33.13 15.31 -102.08
C THR A 383 31.99 14.36 -102.53
N ASP A 384 30.78 14.50 -102.01
CA ASP A 384 29.54 13.86 -102.51
C ASP A 384 28.91 14.65 -103.66
N GLY A 385 29.00 15.99 -103.61
CA GLY A 385 28.61 16.90 -104.68
C GLY A 385 27.58 17.97 -104.28
N ASP A 386 27.28 18.09 -102.99
CA ASP A 386 26.24 18.96 -102.42
C ASP A 386 26.81 20.08 -101.51
N GLY A 387 28.12 20.10 -101.25
CA GLY A 387 28.75 21.14 -100.45
C GLY A 387 28.60 20.91 -98.95
N VAL A 388 28.54 19.63 -98.55
CA VAL A 388 29.57 18.83 -97.87
C VAL A 388 30.81 18.64 -98.75
N CYS A 389 31.60 19.69 -98.96
CA CYS A 389 32.08 20.50 -97.87
C CYS A 389 31.50 21.90 -97.80
N ASN A 390 30.89 22.28 -96.67
CA ASN A 390 30.25 21.51 -95.55
C ASN A 390 29.24 22.42 -94.82
N GLU A 391 29.47 23.71 -94.96
CA GLU A 391 28.67 24.83 -94.52
C GLU A 391 27.31 24.98 -95.25
N LEU A 392 26.82 23.99 -96.01
CA LEU A 392 25.58 24.07 -96.81
C LEU A 392 24.59 22.88 -96.75
N GLU A 393 24.83 21.82 -95.97
CA GLU A 393 23.87 20.70 -95.83
C GLU A 393 23.21 20.60 -94.46
N THR A 394 21.98 20.06 -94.44
CA THR A 394 21.19 19.81 -93.24
C THR A 394 20.85 18.33 -93.14
N VAL A 395 21.36 17.70 -92.08
CA VAL A 395 21.12 16.30 -91.69
C VAL A 395 19.93 16.24 -90.72
N GLY A 396 19.21 15.12 -90.68
CA GLY A 396 17.99 14.96 -89.89
C GLY A 396 17.27 13.63 -90.15
N CYS A 397 16.21 13.37 -89.38
CA CYS A 397 15.56 12.07 -89.33
C CYS A 397 14.61 11.80 -90.51
N THR A 398 14.75 10.62 -91.14
CA THR A 398 13.88 10.15 -92.22
C THR A 398 12.99 8.95 -91.85
N ASP A 399 13.00 8.51 -90.57
CA ASP A 399 12.09 7.46 -90.08
C ASP A 399 10.70 8.03 -89.73
N MET A 400 9.67 7.53 -90.41
CA MET A 400 8.28 7.95 -90.24
C MET A 400 7.65 7.63 -88.86
N VAL A 401 8.37 6.94 -87.98
CA VAL A 401 7.93 6.65 -86.59
C VAL A 401 8.62 7.54 -85.55
N ALA A 402 9.59 8.37 -85.97
CA ALA A 402 10.25 9.35 -85.11
C ALA A 402 9.45 10.65 -84.98
N CYS A 403 9.61 11.33 -83.85
CA CYS A 403 8.92 12.56 -83.50
C CYS A 403 9.43 13.79 -84.27
N ASN A 404 10.72 13.79 -84.63
CA ASN A 404 11.37 14.82 -85.44
C ASN A 404 11.50 14.44 -86.93
N TYR A 405 10.65 13.54 -87.43
CA TYR A 405 10.59 13.18 -88.84
C TYR A 405 10.31 14.41 -89.73
N ASP A 406 11.19 14.65 -90.71
CA ASP A 406 11.04 15.70 -91.71
C ASP A 406 11.23 15.11 -93.12
N ASP A 407 10.29 15.36 -94.04
CA ASP A 407 10.33 14.81 -95.41
C ASP A 407 11.18 15.64 -96.39
N SER A 408 11.87 16.69 -95.90
CA SER A 408 12.68 17.62 -96.69
C SER A 408 14.20 17.48 -96.54
N VAL A 409 14.67 16.56 -95.68
CA VAL A 409 16.09 16.31 -95.38
C VAL A 409 16.78 15.54 -96.52
N THR A 410 18.07 15.83 -96.77
CA THR A 410 18.81 15.33 -97.94
C THR A 410 19.87 14.26 -97.69
N ASP A 411 20.37 14.10 -96.45
CA ASP A 411 21.17 12.95 -96.03
C ASP A 411 20.51 12.23 -94.85
N SER A 412 20.59 10.89 -94.83
CA SER A 412 19.85 10.02 -93.91
C SER A 412 20.76 9.51 -92.79
N ASP A 413 20.75 10.20 -91.65
CA ASP A 413 21.37 9.73 -90.42
C ASP A 413 20.31 9.27 -89.40
N ASP A 414 20.08 7.97 -89.34
CA ASP A 414 19.14 7.32 -88.41
C ASP A 414 19.54 7.50 -86.92
N SER A 415 20.73 8.05 -86.62
CA SER A 415 21.14 8.38 -85.25
C SER A 415 20.61 9.72 -84.74
N LEU A 416 20.02 10.56 -85.61
CA LEU A 416 19.39 11.84 -85.25
C LEU A 416 17.86 11.74 -85.08
N CYS A 417 17.30 10.54 -85.14
CA CYS A 417 15.87 10.30 -84.92
C CYS A 417 15.52 10.34 -83.42
N GLU A 418 14.76 11.37 -83.03
CA GLU A 418 14.17 11.45 -81.70
C GLU A 418 12.87 10.63 -81.69
N TYR A 419 12.86 9.55 -80.93
CA TYR A 419 11.64 8.77 -80.67
C TYR A 419 11.00 9.22 -79.36
N ALA A 420 9.70 9.00 -79.22
CA ALA A 420 9.02 9.30 -77.97
C ALA A 420 9.61 8.43 -76.86
N VAL A 421 9.82 9.03 -75.69
CA VAL A 421 10.25 8.32 -74.48
C VAL A 421 9.17 7.29 -74.12
N GLU A 422 9.56 6.15 -73.55
CA GLU A 422 8.61 5.12 -73.11
C GLU A 422 7.53 5.74 -72.21
N ASN A 423 6.27 5.37 -72.44
CA ASN A 423 5.03 5.93 -71.86
C ASN A 423 4.62 7.36 -72.29
N TYR A 424 5.45 8.10 -73.03
CA TYR A 424 5.10 9.42 -73.58
C TYR A 424 4.80 9.39 -75.09
N ASN A 425 4.16 10.45 -75.58
CA ASN A 425 3.93 10.71 -77.00
C ASN A 425 4.96 11.71 -77.59
N CYS A 426 4.94 11.90 -78.91
CA CYS A 426 5.88 12.79 -79.61
C CYS A 426 5.73 14.30 -79.35
N ALA A 427 4.70 14.72 -78.61
CA ALA A 427 4.55 16.09 -78.10
C ALA A 427 5.01 16.22 -76.63
N GLY A 428 5.47 15.13 -76.00
CA GLY A 428 5.82 15.08 -74.58
C GLY A 428 4.62 14.90 -73.65
N GLU A 429 3.42 14.62 -74.17
CA GLU A 429 2.24 14.31 -73.36
C GLU A 429 2.25 12.82 -73.01
N CYS A 430 1.87 12.47 -71.77
CA CYS A 430 1.80 11.07 -71.37
C CYS A 430 0.69 10.27 -72.09
N LEU A 431 0.85 8.95 -72.18
CA LEU A 431 -0.13 8.02 -72.76
C LEU A 431 -1.16 7.47 -71.74
N ASN A 432 -0.80 7.36 -70.46
CA ASN A 432 -1.65 7.00 -69.32
C ASN A 432 -1.32 7.96 -68.16
N ASP A 433 -2.20 8.93 -67.95
CA ASP A 433 -2.08 10.02 -66.96
C ASP A 433 -3.50 10.21 -66.42
N MET A 434 -3.72 9.79 -65.16
CA MET A 434 -5.04 9.67 -64.56
C MET A 434 -5.51 10.94 -63.84
N ASP A 435 -4.59 11.74 -63.32
CA ASP A 435 -4.86 12.95 -62.55
C ASP A 435 -4.67 14.27 -63.35
N GLU A 436 -4.09 14.17 -64.55
CA GLU A 436 -3.76 15.24 -65.51
C GLU A 436 -2.58 16.16 -65.06
N ASP A 437 -1.62 15.66 -64.26
CA ASP A 437 -0.42 16.42 -63.82
C ASP A 437 0.72 16.50 -64.87
N GLY A 438 0.80 15.51 -65.77
CA GLY A 438 1.79 15.41 -66.85
C GLY A 438 2.95 14.42 -66.62
N VAL A 439 2.99 13.75 -65.47
CA VAL A 439 3.71 12.49 -65.23
C VAL A 439 2.85 11.34 -65.80
N CYS A 440 3.37 10.12 -65.80
CA CYS A 440 2.60 8.94 -66.22
C CYS A 440 2.32 8.04 -65.02
N ASP A 441 1.14 7.40 -64.99
CA ASP A 441 0.73 6.40 -63.98
C ASP A 441 1.85 5.36 -63.69
N GLU A 442 2.64 4.98 -64.71
CA GLU A 442 3.72 3.99 -64.57
C GLU A 442 5.09 4.56 -64.13
N LEU A 443 5.17 5.88 -63.93
CA LEU A 443 6.36 6.64 -63.54
C LEU A 443 6.12 7.52 -62.30
N GLU A 444 4.91 7.51 -61.75
CA GLU A 444 4.57 8.20 -60.51
C GLU A 444 5.41 7.68 -59.32
N VAL A 445 5.73 8.61 -58.42
CA VAL A 445 6.40 8.33 -57.15
C VAL A 445 5.49 8.82 -56.03
N ASP A 446 4.87 7.86 -55.33
CA ASP A 446 4.07 8.09 -54.13
C ASP A 446 4.88 8.82 -53.05
N GLY A 447 4.37 9.94 -52.52
CA GLY A 447 4.92 10.60 -51.33
C GLY A 447 4.39 12.00 -51.10
N CYS A 448 4.76 12.64 -49.99
CA CYS A 448 4.24 13.97 -49.67
C CYS A 448 4.74 15.07 -50.65
N THR A 449 3.82 15.69 -51.38
CA THR A 449 4.11 16.75 -52.37
C THR A 449 3.99 18.18 -51.82
N ASP A 450 3.50 18.39 -50.60
CA ASP A 450 3.38 19.73 -49.99
C ASP A 450 4.72 20.21 -49.39
N MET A 451 5.30 21.26 -49.98
CA MET A 451 6.56 21.87 -49.52
C MET A 451 6.53 22.50 -48.11
N THR A 452 5.39 22.48 -47.43
CA THR A 452 5.22 22.95 -46.04
C THR A 452 5.09 21.80 -45.03
N ALA A 453 5.08 20.55 -45.50
CA ALA A 453 5.15 19.35 -44.67
C ALA A 453 6.60 19.00 -44.32
N CYS A 454 6.77 18.30 -43.19
CA CYS A 454 8.06 17.92 -42.63
C CYS A 454 8.71 16.74 -43.34
N ASN A 455 7.91 15.89 -43.98
CA ASN A 455 8.36 14.76 -44.80
C ASN A 455 8.16 15.04 -46.31
N TYR A 456 8.17 16.30 -46.73
CA TYR A 456 8.13 16.68 -48.14
C TYR A 456 9.22 15.96 -48.95
N ASP A 457 8.82 15.23 -49.99
CA ASP A 457 9.76 14.62 -50.94
C ASP A 457 9.73 15.39 -52.27
N ALA A 458 10.87 15.99 -52.62
CA ALA A 458 11.05 16.70 -53.89
C ALA A 458 11.08 15.77 -55.13
N LEU A 459 11.04 14.45 -54.92
CA LEU A 459 10.91 13.43 -55.96
C LEU A 459 9.50 12.82 -56.04
N ALA A 460 8.61 13.09 -55.08
CA ALA A 460 7.23 12.64 -55.15
C ALA A 460 6.49 13.39 -56.26
N THR A 461 5.63 12.66 -56.98
CA THR A 461 4.79 13.20 -58.06
C THR A 461 3.31 12.98 -57.81
N ASP A 462 2.92 11.98 -57.02
CA ASP A 462 1.54 11.81 -56.51
C ASP A 462 1.54 11.83 -54.97
N ASP A 463 0.48 12.41 -54.38
CA ASP A 463 0.31 12.60 -52.93
C ASP A 463 -0.43 11.40 -52.30
N ASP A 464 0.32 10.58 -51.55
CA ASP A 464 -0.18 9.35 -50.92
C ASP A 464 -0.92 9.59 -49.57
N GLU A 465 -1.29 10.85 -49.29
CA GLU A 465 -1.81 11.34 -48.01
C GLU A 465 -0.81 11.19 -46.83
N SER A 466 0.49 10.96 -47.08
CA SER A 466 1.50 10.78 -46.01
C SER A 466 2.02 12.08 -45.37
N CYS A 467 1.63 13.26 -45.86
CA CYS A 467 2.16 14.54 -45.37
C CYS A 467 1.97 14.76 -43.85
N GLU A 468 3.09 14.81 -43.13
CA GLU A 468 3.17 15.16 -41.72
C GLU A 468 3.55 16.64 -41.56
N TYR A 469 2.90 17.35 -40.63
CA TYR A 469 3.12 18.78 -40.39
C TYR A 469 3.62 18.99 -38.96
N ALA A 470 4.46 20.01 -38.78
CA ALA A 470 4.97 20.40 -37.47
C ALA A 470 3.83 20.71 -36.49
N GLN A 471 4.04 20.38 -35.21
CA GLN A 471 3.08 20.72 -34.17
C GLN A 471 3.02 22.25 -34.00
N ALA A 472 1.89 22.77 -33.53
CA ALA A 472 1.76 24.21 -33.31
C ALA A 472 2.86 24.71 -32.36
N PHE A 473 3.52 25.80 -32.74
CA PHE A 473 4.67 26.43 -32.06
C PHE A 473 6.03 25.72 -32.22
N TYR A 474 6.09 24.55 -32.85
CA TYR A 474 7.35 23.81 -33.11
C TYR A 474 7.71 23.81 -34.61
N ASP A 475 8.97 23.48 -34.92
CA ASP A 475 9.45 23.14 -36.26
C ASP A 475 9.31 21.63 -36.56
N CYS A 476 9.84 21.19 -37.70
CA CYS A 476 9.72 19.82 -38.18
C CYS A 476 10.65 18.82 -37.50
N GLU A 477 11.71 19.33 -36.89
CA GLU A 477 12.69 18.59 -36.09
C GLU A 477 12.26 18.52 -34.61
N GLY A 478 11.17 19.21 -34.25
CA GLY A 478 10.60 19.24 -32.90
C GLY A 478 11.19 20.31 -31.99
N ASN A 479 11.97 21.26 -32.53
CA ASN A 479 12.46 22.40 -31.76
C ASN A 479 11.37 23.48 -31.68
N CYS A 480 11.36 24.25 -30.60
CA CYS A 480 10.43 25.36 -30.50
C CYS A 480 10.81 26.54 -31.43
N LEU A 481 9.81 27.23 -31.98
CA LEU A 481 9.98 28.43 -32.81
C LEU A 481 10.27 29.70 -32.01
N VAL A 482 9.82 29.78 -30.75
CA VAL A 482 10.06 30.88 -29.81
C VAL A 482 10.23 30.28 -28.41
N ASP A 483 11.50 30.13 -28.03
CA ASP A 483 11.98 29.61 -26.76
C ASP A 483 13.00 30.64 -26.24
N THR A 484 12.59 31.40 -25.23
CA THR A 484 13.33 32.57 -24.72
C THR A 484 14.38 32.20 -23.67
N ASP A 485 14.18 31.13 -22.90
CA ASP A 485 15.04 30.71 -21.79
C ASP A 485 15.95 29.50 -22.13
N GLY A 486 15.57 28.70 -23.13
CA GLY A 486 16.29 27.56 -23.67
C GLY A 486 15.87 26.21 -23.09
N ASP A 487 14.68 26.08 -22.47
CA ASP A 487 14.23 24.82 -21.84
C ASP A 487 13.67 23.78 -22.84
N GLY A 488 13.33 24.20 -24.07
CA GLY A 488 12.73 23.36 -25.11
C GLY A 488 11.20 23.36 -25.14
N THR A 489 10.55 24.02 -24.18
CA THR A 489 9.15 24.44 -24.23
C THR A 489 9.04 25.73 -25.05
N CYS A 490 7.84 26.05 -25.53
CA CYS A 490 7.58 27.34 -26.20
C CYS A 490 7.00 28.38 -25.25
N ASP A 491 7.40 29.64 -25.41
CA ASP A 491 6.88 30.82 -24.71
C ASP A 491 5.33 30.84 -24.66
N GLU A 492 4.65 30.43 -25.75
CA GLU A 492 3.18 30.39 -25.82
C GLU A 492 2.51 29.17 -25.15
N LEU A 493 3.31 28.17 -24.75
CA LEU A 493 2.90 26.95 -24.07
C LEU A 493 3.36 26.90 -22.61
N GLU A 494 4.18 27.86 -22.17
CA GLU A 494 4.70 27.93 -20.80
C GLU A 494 3.61 27.91 -19.73
N VAL A 495 3.84 27.09 -18.70
CA VAL A 495 3.02 27.06 -17.49
C VAL A 495 3.86 27.55 -16.32
N ASN A 496 3.54 28.75 -15.85
CA ASN A 496 4.18 29.36 -14.68
C ASN A 496 3.82 28.59 -13.40
N GLY A 497 4.82 28.19 -12.62
CA GLY A 497 4.68 27.55 -11.31
C GLY A 497 6.02 27.06 -10.77
N CYS A 498 6.02 26.36 -9.63
CA CYS A 498 7.28 25.83 -9.10
C CYS A 498 7.79 24.60 -9.88
N THR A 499 9.00 24.72 -10.45
CA THR A 499 9.68 23.66 -11.21
C THR A 499 10.70 22.84 -10.40
N ASP A 500 11.07 23.28 -9.19
CA ASP A 500 12.02 22.55 -8.32
C ASP A 500 11.34 21.38 -7.60
N MET A 501 11.77 20.15 -7.90
CA MET A 501 11.27 18.91 -7.29
C MET A 501 11.49 18.77 -5.77
N MET A 502 12.37 19.58 -5.18
CA MET A 502 12.57 19.65 -3.72
C MET A 502 11.57 20.56 -3.01
N ALA A 503 10.74 21.30 -3.75
CA ALA A 503 9.72 22.17 -3.19
C ALA A 503 8.42 21.43 -2.83
N THR A 504 7.79 21.80 -1.72
CA THR A 504 6.52 21.25 -1.24
C THR A 504 5.32 21.59 -2.12
N ASN A 505 5.47 22.57 -3.02
CA ASN A 505 4.48 22.96 -4.03
C ASN A 505 4.99 22.77 -5.47
N TYR A 506 5.97 21.88 -5.69
CA TYR A 506 6.39 21.44 -7.01
C TYR A 506 5.19 21.05 -7.89
N SER A 507 5.24 21.46 -9.16
CA SER A 507 4.25 21.13 -10.17
C SER A 507 4.94 20.54 -11.39
N ALA A 508 4.72 19.25 -11.66
CA ALA A 508 5.22 18.61 -12.88
C ALA A 508 4.58 19.17 -14.18
N ASP A 509 3.46 19.89 -14.06
CA ASP A 509 2.84 20.63 -15.16
C ASP A 509 3.46 22.02 -15.36
N ALA A 510 4.34 22.51 -14.47
CA ALA A 510 5.01 23.81 -14.61
C ALA A 510 6.28 23.67 -15.45
N THR A 511 6.47 24.61 -16.37
CA THR A 511 7.62 24.66 -17.29
C THR A 511 8.48 25.92 -17.09
N GLU A 512 7.97 26.96 -16.42
CA GLU A 512 8.73 28.18 -16.07
C GLU A 512 8.55 28.50 -14.58
N ASP A 513 9.64 28.84 -13.89
CA ASP A 513 9.67 29.14 -12.45
C ASP A 513 9.17 30.56 -12.16
N ASP A 514 7.96 30.66 -11.62
CA ASP A 514 7.38 31.92 -11.17
C ASP A 514 7.91 32.40 -9.80
N ALA A 515 8.95 31.73 -9.28
CA ALA A 515 9.49 31.86 -7.94
C ALA A 515 8.46 31.60 -6.82
N SER A 516 7.44 30.77 -7.09
CA SER A 516 6.49 30.31 -6.06
C SER A 516 7.01 29.16 -5.20
N CYS A 517 8.14 28.54 -5.56
CA CYS A 517 8.69 27.38 -4.86
C CYS A 517 8.86 27.58 -3.35
N CYS A 518 8.43 26.58 -2.57
CA CYS A 518 8.49 26.56 -1.12
C CYS A 518 9.22 25.34 -0.56
N TYR A 519 10.13 25.58 0.37
CA TYR A 519 10.97 24.54 0.99
C TYR A 519 10.65 24.35 2.50
N LEU A 520 9.44 24.73 2.94
CA LEU A 520 9.03 24.70 4.34
C LEU A 520 8.72 23.27 4.81
N VAL A 521 9.69 22.65 5.49
CA VAL A 521 9.53 21.32 6.09
C VAL A 521 9.19 21.45 7.57
N LEU A 522 8.00 20.99 7.95
CA LEU A 522 7.54 20.90 9.35
C LEU A 522 7.95 19.58 9.97
N SER A 523 8.47 19.64 11.20
CA SER A 523 8.78 18.51 12.06
C SER A 523 8.06 18.69 13.39
N LEU A 524 7.40 17.64 13.86
CA LEU A 524 6.70 17.62 15.14
C LEU A 524 7.31 16.60 16.08
N SER A 525 7.26 16.90 17.37
CA SER A 525 7.54 15.96 18.45
C SER A 525 6.53 16.18 19.57
N ALA A 526 6.19 15.11 20.29
CA ALA A 526 5.29 15.16 21.43
C ALA A 526 5.96 14.54 22.66
N THR A 527 5.56 15.03 23.84
CA THR A 527 5.78 14.40 25.14
C THR A 527 4.41 14.15 25.75
N ASP A 528 4.13 12.89 26.07
CA ASP A 528 2.84 12.46 26.63
C ASP A 528 2.55 13.08 27.99
N ALA A 529 1.28 13.05 28.40
CA ALA A 529 0.87 13.52 29.72
C ALA A 529 1.39 12.57 30.82
N ASP A 530 2.11 13.10 31.82
CA ASP A 530 2.65 12.32 32.95
C ASP A 530 1.57 11.55 33.74
N CYS A 531 0.33 12.06 33.74
CA CYS A 531 -0.81 11.53 34.48
C CYS A 531 -2.06 11.39 33.59
N PHE A 532 -2.92 10.44 33.94
CA PHE A 532 -4.27 10.33 33.38
C PHE A 532 -5.06 11.64 33.55
N GLY A 533 -5.69 12.14 32.48
CA GLY A 533 -6.34 13.45 32.42
C GLY A 533 -5.39 14.66 32.55
N GLY A 534 -4.07 14.47 32.38
CA GLY A 534 -3.06 15.54 32.40
C GLY A 534 -2.88 16.25 31.05
N GLU A 535 -1.91 17.18 31.02
CA GLU A 535 -1.45 17.85 29.79
C GLU A 535 -0.06 17.30 29.41
N GLY A 536 0.11 16.93 28.14
CA GLY A 536 1.39 16.73 27.48
C GLY A 536 1.83 17.98 26.71
N MET A 537 2.94 17.88 25.99
CA MET A 537 3.55 18.98 25.24
C MET A 537 3.80 18.59 23.78
N ILE A 538 3.36 19.42 22.84
CA ILE A 538 3.77 19.37 21.43
C ILE A 538 4.86 20.42 21.22
N THR A 539 5.93 20.04 20.53
CA THR A 539 6.99 20.93 20.06
C THR A 539 7.12 20.80 18.54
N ALA A 540 6.86 21.90 17.85
CA ALA A 540 6.93 22.04 16.40
C ALA A 540 8.17 22.85 15.99
N THR A 541 8.89 22.36 14.99
CA THR A 541 10.05 23.04 14.40
C THR A 541 10.00 22.97 12.89
N VAL A 542 10.38 24.04 12.20
CA VAL A 542 10.53 24.04 10.74
C VAL A 542 11.97 24.24 10.29
N THR A 543 12.29 23.70 9.13
CA THR A 543 13.48 24.04 8.33
C THR A 543 13.05 24.59 6.97
N GLY A 544 13.92 25.37 6.32
CA GLY A 544 13.65 25.97 5.00
C GLY A 544 12.76 27.22 5.00
N ALA A 545 12.40 27.76 6.18
CA ALA A 545 11.76 29.07 6.29
C ALA A 545 12.75 30.22 6.04
N GLU A 546 12.29 31.26 5.36
CA GLU A 546 13.09 32.46 5.05
C GLU A 546 12.81 33.63 6.01
N GLU A 547 11.58 33.73 6.53
CA GLU A 547 11.17 34.76 7.50
C GLU A 547 10.66 34.16 8.84
N THR A 548 9.77 34.88 9.54
CA THR A 548 9.25 34.48 10.85
C THR A 548 8.06 33.54 10.68
N VAL A 549 8.19 32.36 11.27
CA VAL A 549 7.18 31.31 11.18
C VAL A 549 6.14 31.45 12.28
N THR A 550 4.86 31.44 11.90
CA THR A 550 3.72 31.34 12.83
C THR A 550 3.23 29.90 12.87
N TYR A 551 3.28 29.28 14.04
CA TYR A 551 2.66 27.98 14.29
C TYR A 551 1.21 28.19 14.75
N THR A 552 0.28 27.37 14.27
CA THR A 552 -1.12 27.39 14.72
C THR A 552 -1.63 25.98 15.01
N LEU A 553 -2.43 25.89 16.07
CA LEU A 553 -3.09 24.67 16.53
C LEU A 553 -4.54 25.01 16.90
N GLY A 554 -5.48 24.67 16.01
CA GLY A 554 -6.90 24.97 16.18
C GLY A 554 -7.20 26.48 16.20
N MET A 555 -7.34 27.05 17.41
CA MET A 555 -7.55 28.49 17.62
C MET A 555 -6.35 29.20 18.27
N GLU A 556 -5.32 28.46 18.66
CA GLU A 556 -4.11 29.02 19.28
C GLU A 556 -3.01 29.20 18.24
N SER A 557 -2.16 30.21 18.43
CA SER A 557 -1.00 30.44 17.58
C SER A 557 0.13 31.13 18.34
N ASN A 558 1.37 30.81 17.96
CA ASN A 558 2.58 31.38 18.55
C ASN A 558 3.79 31.29 17.58
N GLU A 559 4.91 31.89 17.98
CA GLU A 559 6.18 31.89 17.24
C GLU A 559 7.21 30.89 17.84
N THR A 560 6.85 30.15 18.91
CA THR A 560 7.76 29.24 19.63
C THR A 560 7.63 27.77 19.21
N GLY A 561 6.50 27.39 18.60
CA GLY A 561 6.19 26.00 18.22
C GLY A 561 5.73 25.12 19.39
N GLU A 562 5.62 25.66 20.60
CA GLU A 562 5.28 24.90 21.81
C GLU A 562 3.79 25.02 22.15
N PHE A 563 3.11 23.89 22.39
CA PHE A 563 1.71 23.84 22.81
C PHE A 563 1.52 22.83 23.96
N MET A 564 0.80 23.23 25.01
CA MET A 564 0.36 22.32 26.08
C MET A 564 -1.05 21.83 25.76
N VAL A 565 -1.27 20.52 25.72
CA VAL A 565 -2.54 19.91 25.32
C VAL A 565 -2.84 18.65 26.12
N THR A 566 -4.12 18.31 26.25
CA THR A 566 -4.53 17.00 26.76
C THR A 566 -4.14 15.88 25.80
N ALA A 567 -4.30 14.62 26.20
CA ALA A 567 -4.14 13.50 25.27
C ALA A 567 -5.11 13.57 24.07
N GLY A 568 -4.63 13.16 22.90
CA GLY A 568 -5.38 13.22 21.63
C GLY A 568 -4.48 13.43 20.41
N THR A 569 -5.07 13.42 19.22
CA THR A 569 -4.39 13.72 17.95
C THR A 569 -4.64 15.17 17.53
N TYR A 570 -3.58 15.84 17.08
CA TYR A 570 -3.52 17.28 16.86
C TYR A 570 -2.85 17.60 15.53
N THR A 571 -3.55 18.32 14.65
CA THR A 571 -3.01 18.86 13.40
C THR A 571 -2.38 20.22 13.67
N VAL A 572 -1.04 20.31 13.61
CA VAL A 572 -0.31 21.58 13.70
C VAL A 572 -0.03 22.10 12.29
N SER A 573 -0.24 23.40 12.09
CA SER A 573 0.20 24.10 10.88
C SER A 573 1.35 25.05 11.20
N ALA A 574 2.33 25.16 10.33
CA ALA A 574 3.33 26.23 10.33
C ALA A 574 3.18 27.07 9.05
N MET A 575 3.28 28.39 9.17
CA MET A 575 3.17 29.33 8.05
C MET A 575 4.35 30.31 8.08
N ASP A 576 5.08 30.43 6.98
CA ASP A 576 6.13 31.45 6.78
C ASP A 576 5.48 32.78 6.33
N SER A 577 6.07 33.91 6.73
CA SER A 577 5.50 35.26 6.49
C SER A 577 5.81 35.85 5.10
N ASN A 578 6.58 35.15 4.28
CA ASN A 578 6.97 35.57 2.93
C ASN A 578 5.76 35.72 1.96
N ALA A 579 5.96 36.43 0.86
CA ALA A 579 4.94 36.83 -0.12
C ALA A 579 4.11 35.68 -0.72
N ASN A 580 4.64 34.46 -0.71
CA ASN A 580 4.00 33.26 -1.25
C ASN A 580 3.15 32.49 -0.22
N MET A 581 3.03 32.99 1.03
CA MET A 581 2.17 32.43 2.08
C MET A 581 2.36 30.92 2.34
N CYS A 582 3.59 30.40 2.21
CA CYS A 582 3.79 28.96 2.30
C CYS A 582 3.43 28.42 3.68
N SER A 583 2.67 27.32 3.69
CA SER A 583 2.23 26.65 4.89
C SER A 583 2.42 25.14 4.77
N SER A 584 2.83 24.51 5.87
CA SER A 584 2.98 23.07 6.02
C SER A 584 2.14 22.59 7.19
N THR A 585 1.54 21.42 7.09
CA THR A 585 0.66 20.85 8.12
C THR A 585 1.06 19.41 8.41
N MET A 586 1.14 19.05 9.68
CA MET A 586 1.49 17.69 10.12
C MET A 586 0.62 17.33 11.33
N GLU A 587 0.32 16.05 11.48
CA GLU A 587 -0.40 15.52 12.64
C GLU A 587 0.57 14.92 13.65
N VAL A 588 0.25 15.07 14.93
CA VAL A 588 0.98 14.45 16.04
C VAL A 588 -0.02 13.97 17.08
N THR A 589 0.26 12.83 17.71
CA THR A 589 -0.54 12.30 18.80
C THR A 589 0.19 12.51 20.12
N VAL A 590 -0.55 12.96 21.13
CA VAL A 590 -0.11 13.06 22.53
C VAL A 590 -0.80 11.95 23.30
N GLY A 591 -0.02 11.04 23.87
CA GLY A 591 -0.51 9.93 24.68
C GLY A 591 -1.04 10.37 26.05
N GLU A 592 -1.89 9.52 26.65
CA GLU A 592 -2.40 9.71 27.99
C GLU A 592 -1.60 8.91 29.02
N GLY A 593 -1.29 9.53 30.17
CA GLY A 593 -0.70 8.82 31.30
C GLY A 593 -1.64 7.74 31.84
N THR A 594 -1.09 6.59 32.25
CA THR A 594 -1.91 5.47 32.74
C THR A 594 -2.62 5.79 34.06
N GLU A 595 -3.90 5.41 34.18
CA GLU A 595 -4.69 5.62 35.41
C GLU A 595 -4.15 4.76 36.56
N ILE A 596 -4.03 5.34 37.76
CA ILE A 596 -3.67 4.60 38.98
C ILE A 596 -4.93 3.94 39.56
N ILE A 597 -5.03 2.62 39.38
CA ILE A 597 -6.05 1.78 40.00
C ILE A 597 -5.54 1.36 41.38
N VAL A 598 -6.28 1.70 42.44
CA VAL A 598 -5.94 1.33 43.82
C VAL A 598 -6.87 0.22 44.29
N GLU A 599 -6.29 -0.91 44.68
CA GLU A 599 -7.00 -1.98 45.39
C GLU A 599 -6.67 -1.90 46.88
N ALA A 600 -7.70 -1.88 47.72
CA ALA A 600 -7.55 -1.90 49.17
C ALA A 600 -8.45 -2.97 49.78
N SER A 601 -7.92 -3.68 50.78
CA SER A 601 -8.68 -4.65 51.57
C SER A 601 -8.33 -4.51 53.04
N ALA A 602 -9.28 -4.81 53.92
CA ALA A 602 -9.08 -4.75 55.35
C ALA A 602 -9.78 -5.93 56.04
N THR A 603 -9.26 -6.35 57.19
CA THR A 603 -9.95 -7.33 58.05
C THR A 603 -10.99 -6.62 58.93
N ASP A 604 -12.09 -7.32 59.24
CA ASP A 604 -13.10 -6.84 60.19
C ASP A 604 -12.52 -6.53 61.58
N GLU A 605 -13.13 -5.59 62.30
CA GLU A 605 -12.86 -5.37 63.73
C GLU A 605 -13.56 -6.48 64.54
N THR A 606 -12.84 -7.09 65.49
CA THR A 606 -13.40 -8.14 66.38
C THR A 606 -13.50 -7.65 67.82
N ALA A 607 -14.08 -8.45 68.72
CA ALA A 607 -14.23 -8.13 70.14
C ALA A 607 -12.91 -8.11 70.96
N GLY A 608 -11.76 -7.91 70.32
CA GLY A 608 -10.43 -7.86 70.94
C GLY A 608 -9.29 -7.37 70.04
N GLU A 609 -9.46 -7.35 68.72
CA GLU A 609 -8.46 -6.90 67.74
C GLU A 609 -9.08 -5.94 66.72
N LEU A 610 -8.34 -4.88 66.37
CA LEU A 610 -8.71 -3.91 65.33
C LEU A 610 -8.45 -4.50 63.94
N GLY A 611 -9.15 -3.97 62.93
CA GLY A 611 -8.93 -4.31 61.54
C GLY A 611 -7.55 -3.90 61.04
N VAL A 612 -6.96 -4.69 60.14
CA VAL A 612 -5.70 -4.38 59.47
C VAL A 612 -5.97 -4.16 57.99
N GLY A 613 -5.64 -2.96 57.50
CA GLY A 613 -5.71 -2.56 56.11
C GLY A 613 -4.44 -2.93 55.32
N THR A 614 -4.64 -3.32 54.06
CA THR A 614 -3.59 -3.53 53.07
C THR A 614 -4.02 -2.85 51.77
N ALA A 615 -3.05 -2.35 51.00
CA ALA A 615 -3.32 -1.70 49.72
C ALA A 615 -2.22 -2.04 48.71
N THR A 616 -2.64 -2.10 47.45
CA THR A 616 -1.82 -2.27 46.26
C THR A 616 -2.31 -1.29 45.20
N ALA A 617 -1.44 -0.92 44.26
CA ALA A 617 -1.80 -0.06 43.14
C ALA A 617 -1.16 -0.59 41.85
N THR A 618 -1.83 -0.35 40.73
CA THR A 618 -1.40 -0.68 39.37
C THR A 618 -1.71 0.50 38.44
N GLY A 619 -0.90 0.68 37.39
CA GLY A 619 -0.94 1.89 36.54
C GLY A 619 -0.32 3.12 37.22
N GLY A 620 -0.12 4.20 36.48
CA GLY A 620 0.80 5.28 36.85
C GLY A 620 2.28 4.89 36.68
N SER A 621 3.18 5.76 37.16
CA SER A 621 4.63 5.68 36.90
C SER A 621 5.48 5.60 38.17
N GLY A 622 6.23 4.49 38.30
CA GLY A 622 7.24 4.28 39.34
C GLY A 622 6.70 3.73 40.66
N ASP A 623 7.39 4.03 41.76
CA ASP A 623 7.03 3.54 43.10
C ASP A 623 5.84 4.31 43.69
N TYR A 624 4.92 3.61 44.36
CA TYR A 624 3.75 4.21 45.01
C TYR A 624 3.98 4.56 46.48
N THR A 625 3.39 5.67 46.91
CA THR A 625 3.19 6.06 48.30
C THR A 625 1.71 5.97 48.65
N PHE A 626 1.37 5.31 49.76
CA PHE A 626 -0.02 5.11 50.20
C PHE A 626 -0.35 5.96 51.43
N GLU A 627 -1.41 6.74 51.34
CA GLU A 627 -1.98 7.51 52.45
C GLU A 627 -3.40 6.99 52.77
N TRP A 628 -3.69 6.79 54.05
CA TRP A 628 -4.99 6.30 54.53
C TRP A 628 -5.68 7.41 55.34
N TYR A 629 -6.96 7.64 55.07
CA TYR A 629 -7.77 8.64 55.76
C TYR A 629 -9.10 8.06 56.28
N ASP A 630 -9.59 8.59 57.40
CA ASP A 630 -10.96 8.34 57.85
C ASP A 630 -11.98 9.17 57.04
N ALA A 631 -13.28 8.90 57.25
CA ALA A 631 -14.37 9.63 56.60
C ALA A 631 -14.46 11.14 56.96
N ASP A 632 -13.74 11.61 57.99
CA ASP A 632 -13.59 13.03 58.34
C ASP A 632 -12.34 13.66 57.68
N GLY A 633 -11.54 12.88 56.94
CA GLY A 633 -10.34 13.31 56.22
C GLY A 633 -9.06 13.33 57.06
N ASN A 634 -9.05 12.74 58.26
CA ASN A 634 -7.84 12.65 59.09
C ASN A 634 -7.00 11.43 58.70
N ALA A 635 -5.67 11.59 58.66
CA ALA A 635 -4.76 10.48 58.38
C ALA A 635 -4.80 9.43 59.50
N VAL A 636 -4.85 8.14 59.12
CA VAL A 636 -4.94 6.98 60.04
C VAL A 636 -3.83 5.95 59.77
N ASP A 637 -3.59 5.08 60.75
CA ASP A 637 -2.61 4.00 60.66
C ASP A 637 -3.32 2.70 60.19
N PRO A 638 -2.99 2.14 59.00
CA PRO A 638 -3.65 0.94 58.49
C PRO A 638 -3.40 -0.31 59.33
N SER A 639 -2.45 -0.32 60.26
CA SER A 639 -2.23 -1.45 61.16
C SER A 639 -3.24 -1.57 62.31
N ALA A 640 -4.13 -0.58 62.48
CA ALA A 640 -5.07 -0.51 63.61
C ALA A 640 -6.32 0.33 63.29
N LEU A 641 -7.22 -0.22 62.47
CA LEU A 641 -8.45 0.44 62.01
C LEU A 641 -9.69 -0.07 62.77
N ALA A 642 -10.62 0.82 63.11
CA ALA A 642 -11.89 0.45 63.74
C ALA A 642 -12.98 0.25 62.68
N ALA A 643 -14.19 -0.20 63.05
CA ALA A 643 -15.30 -0.26 62.12
C ALA A 643 -15.68 1.14 61.60
N GLY A 644 -15.69 1.29 60.27
CA GLY A 644 -15.88 2.55 59.55
C GLY A 644 -15.43 2.47 58.09
N ASP A 645 -15.67 3.55 57.34
CA ASP A 645 -15.20 3.70 55.96
C ASP A 645 -13.88 4.48 55.94
N TYR A 646 -12.91 3.98 55.17
CA TYR A 646 -11.59 4.57 55.01
C TYR A 646 -11.26 4.80 53.54
N PHE A 647 -10.58 5.91 53.26
CA PHE A 647 -10.13 6.30 51.93
C PHE A 647 -8.63 5.98 51.81
N VAL A 648 -8.26 5.23 50.78
CA VAL A 648 -6.87 4.90 50.48
C VAL A 648 -6.47 5.61 49.21
N LYS A 649 -5.52 6.53 49.32
CA LYS A 649 -4.93 7.26 48.20
C LYS A 649 -3.55 6.68 47.89
N ALA A 650 -3.32 6.26 46.65
CA ALA A 650 -1.97 6.01 46.14
C ALA A 650 -1.50 7.24 45.38
N THR A 651 -0.24 7.64 45.57
CA THR A 651 0.44 8.67 44.77
C THR A 651 1.75 8.08 44.23
N ASP A 652 1.97 8.16 42.92
CA ASP A 652 3.15 7.61 42.26
C ASP A 652 4.37 8.56 42.32
N SER A 653 5.42 8.25 41.55
CA SER A 653 6.64 9.06 41.53
C SER A 653 6.54 10.36 40.72
N ASN A 654 5.57 10.47 39.81
CA ASN A 654 5.27 11.67 39.03
C ASN A 654 4.27 12.60 39.75
N GLY A 655 3.61 12.13 40.81
CA GLY A 655 2.61 12.86 41.58
C GLY A 655 1.17 12.60 41.14
N CYS A 656 0.96 11.67 40.21
CA CYS A 656 -0.34 11.19 39.82
C CYS A 656 -0.98 10.43 40.98
N ASN A 657 -2.32 10.44 41.10
CA ASN A 657 -2.99 9.85 42.25
C ASN A 657 -4.30 9.15 41.91
N GLY A 658 -4.50 7.97 42.51
CA GLY A 658 -5.75 7.22 42.52
C GLY A 658 -6.29 7.09 43.96
N THR A 659 -7.61 6.93 44.12
CA THR A 659 -8.24 6.78 45.45
C THR A 659 -9.35 5.74 45.43
N VAL A 660 -9.36 4.86 46.44
CA VAL A 660 -10.41 3.84 46.66
C VAL A 660 -10.98 3.92 48.08
N ILE A 661 -12.18 3.37 48.28
CA ILE A 661 -12.83 3.28 49.59
C ILE A 661 -12.81 1.83 50.07
N VAL A 662 -12.44 1.61 51.34
CA VAL A 662 -12.54 0.31 52.01
C VAL A 662 -13.36 0.44 53.30
N SER A 663 -14.34 -0.44 53.47
CA SER A 663 -15.26 -0.45 54.61
C SER A 663 -14.91 -1.59 55.57
N ILE A 664 -14.81 -1.28 56.86
CA ILE A 664 -14.58 -2.25 57.94
C ILE A 664 -15.85 -2.35 58.77
N ILE A 665 -16.32 -3.57 59.03
CA ILE A 665 -17.46 -3.82 59.91
C ILE A 665 -17.01 -4.44 61.24
N PHE A 666 -17.79 -4.21 62.29
CA PHE A 666 -17.56 -4.83 63.60
C PHE A 666 -18.18 -6.24 63.63
N ASN A 667 -17.33 -7.26 63.55
CA ASN A 667 -17.73 -8.66 63.48
C ASN A 667 -17.50 -9.34 64.85
N GLY A 668 -18.46 -9.11 65.75
CA GLY A 668 -18.34 -9.43 67.18
C GLY A 668 -18.66 -10.87 67.61
N VAL A 669 -18.78 -11.84 66.69
CA VAL A 669 -19.22 -13.22 67.02
C VAL A 669 -18.51 -14.26 66.14
N ASP A 670 -17.88 -15.27 66.77
CA ASP A 670 -17.49 -16.53 66.10
C ASP A 670 -18.76 -17.24 65.59
N ASP A 671 -19.05 -17.12 64.29
CA ASP A 671 -20.28 -17.67 63.71
C ASP A 671 -20.15 -19.17 63.37
N ILE A 672 -20.33 -20.00 64.40
CA ILE A 672 -20.65 -21.42 64.26
C ILE A 672 -22.13 -21.61 64.59
N ASP A 673 -23.05 -21.33 63.65
CA ASP A 673 -24.52 -21.47 63.80
C ASP A 673 -24.90 -22.79 64.52
N PRO A 674 -25.24 -22.76 65.83
CA PRO A 674 -25.51 -23.97 66.61
C PRO A 674 -26.87 -24.59 66.26
N LEU A 675 -27.65 -23.91 65.41
CA LEU A 675 -29.03 -24.20 65.04
C LEU A 675 -29.18 -24.48 63.53
N ALA A 676 -28.08 -24.73 62.82
CA ALA A 676 -28.11 -25.05 61.40
C ALA A 676 -28.95 -26.32 61.12
N PHE A 677 -30.02 -26.15 60.33
CA PHE A 677 -30.92 -27.23 59.92
C PHE A 677 -31.19 -27.24 58.41
N GLY A 678 -31.43 -28.44 57.86
CA GLY A 678 -31.88 -28.67 56.50
C GLY A 678 -33.40 -28.86 56.43
N LEU A 679 -33.99 -28.52 55.28
CA LEU A 679 -35.41 -28.73 54.93
C LEU A 679 -35.52 -29.55 53.65
N PHE A 680 -36.16 -30.71 53.71
CA PHE A 680 -36.38 -31.55 52.53
C PHE A 680 -37.70 -32.33 52.58
N PRO A 681 -38.47 -32.46 51.47
CA PRO A 681 -38.27 -31.80 50.19
C PRO A 681 -38.64 -30.31 50.25
N ASN A 682 -37.98 -29.51 49.39
CA ASN A 682 -38.29 -28.10 49.17
C ASN A 682 -38.04 -27.80 47.68
N PRO A 683 -39.07 -27.58 46.84
CA PRO A 683 -40.48 -27.44 47.20
C PRO A 683 -41.13 -28.70 47.79
N THR A 684 -42.21 -28.52 48.55
CA THR A 684 -43.00 -29.61 49.16
C THR A 684 -44.45 -29.61 48.65
N THR A 685 -45.05 -30.81 48.56
CA THR A 685 -46.49 -31.01 48.31
C THR A 685 -47.28 -31.28 49.60
N GLY A 686 -46.80 -30.77 50.74
CA GLY A 686 -47.49 -30.87 52.04
C GLY A 686 -46.78 -31.66 53.15
N ALA A 687 -45.54 -32.11 52.99
CA ALA A 687 -44.76 -32.71 54.08
C ALA A 687 -43.28 -32.33 53.99
N ILE A 688 -42.68 -31.95 55.12
CA ILE A 688 -41.27 -31.54 55.20
C ILE A 688 -40.53 -32.33 56.27
N THR A 689 -39.24 -32.55 56.06
CA THR A 689 -38.34 -33.15 57.03
C THR A 689 -37.30 -32.11 57.45
N LEU A 690 -37.26 -31.82 58.75
CA LEU A 690 -36.17 -31.10 59.38
C LEU A 690 -35.01 -32.06 59.60
N GLN A 691 -33.84 -31.74 59.04
CA GLN A 691 -32.60 -32.49 59.28
C GLN A 691 -31.64 -31.66 60.14
N VAL A 692 -31.17 -32.24 61.23
CA VAL A 692 -30.31 -31.59 62.23
C VAL A 692 -29.07 -32.43 62.52
N SER A 693 -27.91 -31.78 62.62
CA SER A 693 -26.60 -32.44 62.80
C SER A 693 -26.37 -32.95 64.22
N SER A 694 -27.04 -32.36 65.22
CA SER A 694 -26.95 -32.71 66.64
C SER A 694 -28.34 -32.79 67.29
N LEU A 695 -28.42 -33.39 68.47
CA LEU A 695 -29.65 -33.46 69.27
C LEU A 695 -30.02 -32.08 69.80
N MET A 696 -31.16 -31.55 69.39
CA MET A 696 -31.76 -30.34 69.95
C MET A 696 -32.98 -30.68 70.81
N GLN A 697 -33.14 -29.99 71.93
CA GLN A 697 -34.26 -30.13 72.87
C GLN A 697 -34.91 -28.76 73.09
N ASP A 698 -36.18 -28.78 73.49
CA ASP A 698 -37.03 -27.61 73.74
C ASP A 698 -37.10 -26.62 72.57
N VAL A 699 -37.18 -27.16 71.34
CA VAL A 699 -37.27 -26.36 70.11
C VAL A 699 -38.72 -25.98 69.82
N ASN A 700 -38.98 -24.70 69.63
CA ASN A 700 -40.25 -24.19 69.13
C ASN A 700 -40.12 -23.94 67.62
N MET A 701 -40.99 -24.58 66.84
CA MET A 701 -41.05 -24.45 65.38
C MET A 701 -42.23 -23.57 64.99
N LEU A 702 -41.97 -22.54 64.19
CA LEU A 702 -42.95 -21.60 63.67
C LEU A 702 -42.87 -21.61 62.13
N VAL A 703 -44.01 -21.66 61.44
CA VAL A 703 -44.09 -21.39 60.00
C VAL A 703 -44.89 -20.13 59.79
N LEU A 704 -44.30 -19.16 59.10
CA LEU A 704 -44.88 -17.85 58.80
C LEU A 704 -45.20 -17.76 57.31
N ASP A 705 -46.35 -17.19 56.97
CA ASP A 705 -46.64 -16.82 55.57
C ASP A 705 -45.86 -15.57 55.12
N ALA A 706 -45.94 -15.24 53.83
CA ALA A 706 -45.28 -14.08 53.23
C ALA A 706 -45.65 -12.71 53.86
N THR A 707 -46.67 -12.64 54.72
CA THR A 707 -47.05 -11.43 55.49
C THR A 707 -46.47 -11.40 56.91
N GLY A 708 -45.67 -12.40 57.28
CA GLY A 708 -45.11 -12.54 58.63
C GLY A 708 -46.12 -13.06 59.67
N ARG A 709 -47.26 -13.60 59.24
CA ARG A 709 -48.25 -14.20 60.14
C ARG A 709 -47.94 -15.68 60.33
N VAL A 710 -47.90 -16.14 61.58
CA VAL A 710 -47.74 -17.56 61.93
C VAL A 710 -48.96 -18.36 61.45
N VAL A 711 -48.72 -19.37 60.61
CA VAL A 711 -49.72 -20.29 60.02
C VAL A 711 -49.61 -21.72 60.56
N PHE A 712 -48.47 -22.09 61.14
CA PHE A 712 -48.25 -23.35 61.86
C PHE A 712 -47.31 -23.09 63.03
N THR A 713 -47.53 -23.76 64.17
CA THR A 713 -46.64 -23.71 65.34
C THR A 713 -46.58 -25.09 65.99
N GLN A 714 -45.41 -25.45 66.51
CA GLN A 714 -45.20 -26.68 67.25
C GLN A 714 -44.12 -26.47 68.32
N ASP A 715 -44.53 -26.52 69.57
CA ASP A 715 -43.69 -26.17 70.72
C ASP A 715 -43.02 -27.41 71.35
N ALA A 716 -41.96 -27.18 72.13
CA ALA A 716 -41.25 -28.17 72.95
C ALA A 716 -40.77 -29.43 72.20
N LEU A 717 -40.27 -29.27 70.97
CA LEU A 717 -39.75 -30.36 70.16
C LEU A 717 -38.38 -30.87 70.63
N VAL A 718 -38.18 -32.16 70.40
CA VAL A 718 -36.86 -32.80 70.45
C VAL A 718 -36.52 -33.27 69.04
N LEU A 719 -35.50 -32.66 68.44
CA LEU A 719 -35.07 -32.94 67.06
C LEU A 719 -33.74 -33.72 67.10
N GLN A 720 -33.68 -34.86 66.41
CA GLN A 720 -32.47 -35.67 66.30
C GLN A 720 -32.40 -36.35 64.93
N GLY A 721 -31.36 -36.04 64.14
CA GLY A 721 -31.26 -36.56 62.77
C GLY A 721 -32.36 -35.98 61.89
N ALA A 722 -33.30 -36.80 61.42
CA ALA A 722 -34.37 -36.39 60.51
C ALA A 722 -35.76 -36.54 61.17
N THR A 723 -36.54 -35.46 61.21
CA THR A 723 -37.91 -35.45 61.78
C THR A 723 -38.90 -34.85 60.79
N THR A 724 -39.97 -35.57 60.47
CA THR A 724 -40.95 -35.17 59.44
C THR A 724 -42.21 -34.54 60.05
N PHE A 725 -42.70 -33.48 59.41
CA PHE A 725 -43.87 -32.68 59.77
C PHE A 725 -44.86 -32.61 58.60
N ASP A 726 -46.14 -32.74 58.90
CA ASP A 726 -47.24 -32.60 57.94
C ASP A 726 -47.70 -31.13 57.87
N LEU A 727 -47.64 -30.56 56.68
CA LEU A 727 -48.03 -29.19 56.33
C LEU A 727 -49.05 -29.18 55.17
N SER A 728 -49.75 -30.29 54.90
CA SER A 728 -50.69 -30.45 53.78
C SER A 728 -51.87 -29.47 53.79
N ASN A 729 -52.12 -28.82 54.94
CA ASN A 729 -53.14 -27.79 55.11
C ASN A 729 -52.69 -26.38 54.71
N LEU A 730 -51.43 -26.17 54.32
CA LEU A 730 -50.95 -24.91 53.76
C LEU A 730 -51.34 -24.78 52.27
N SER A 731 -51.58 -23.55 51.82
CA SER A 731 -51.82 -23.25 50.40
C SER A 731 -50.50 -23.17 49.61
N THR A 732 -50.56 -23.34 48.29
CA THR A 732 -49.42 -23.09 47.40
C THR A 732 -48.88 -21.66 47.58
N GLY A 733 -47.58 -21.53 47.85
CA GLY A 733 -46.96 -20.24 48.21
C GLY A 733 -45.59 -20.38 48.89
N THR A 734 -45.00 -19.23 49.26
CA THR A 734 -43.73 -19.14 49.99
C THR A 734 -43.97 -18.88 51.47
N TYR A 735 -43.23 -19.61 52.31
CA TYR A 735 -43.30 -19.58 53.76
C TYR A 735 -41.90 -19.48 54.36
N THR A 736 -41.80 -18.95 55.59
CA THR A 736 -40.57 -18.96 56.39
C THR A 736 -40.73 -19.96 57.51
N VAL A 737 -39.86 -20.96 57.57
CA VAL A 737 -39.75 -21.87 58.71
C VAL A 737 -38.70 -21.30 59.66
N MET A 738 -39.08 -21.12 60.91
CA MET A 738 -38.26 -20.62 61.99
C MET A 738 -38.21 -21.69 63.10
N ILE A 739 -37.02 -22.00 63.60
CA ILE A 739 -36.83 -22.79 64.81
C ILE A 739 -36.14 -21.93 65.87
N GLN A 740 -36.58 -22.06 67.12
CA GLN A 740 -36.08 -21.28 68.25
C GLN A 740 -35.90 -22.16 69.48
N ASN A 741 -34.80 -21.98 70.21
CA ASN A 741 -34.60 -22.53 71.55
C ASN A 741 -33.75 -21.53 72.39
N ASP A 742 -33.34 -21.94 73.59
CA ASP A 742 -32.52 -21.10 74.49
C ASP A 742 -31.16 -20.66 73.90
N ASN A 743 -30.67 -21.32 72.83
CA ASN A 743 -29.40 -21.00 72.19
C ASN A 743 -29.54 -20.02 71.00
N GLY A 744 -30.76 -19.69 70.56
CA GLY A 744 -30.97 -18.74 69.46
C GLY A 744 -32.17 -19.06 68.57
N THR A 745 -32.18 -18.46 67.38
CA THR A 745 -33.24 -18.62 66.37
C THR A 745 -32.60 -18.80 65.00
N SER A 746 -32.98 -19.85 64.27
CA SER A 746 -32.53 -20.08 62.88
C SER A 746 -33.73 -20.15 61.94
N VAL A 747 -33.55 -19.65 60.71
CA VAL A 747 -34.62 -19.49 59.71
C VAL A 747 -34.23 -20.09 58.37
N ARG A 748 -35.22 -20.65 57.66
CA ARG A 748 -35.08 -21.16 56.28
C ARG A 748 -36.37 -20.89 55.49
N ARG A 749 -36.26 -20.70 54.17
CA ARG A 749 -37.42 -20.53 53.28
C ARG A 749 -37.97 -21.88 52.83
N LEU A 750 -39.30 -21.98 52.75
CA LEU A 750 -40.05 -23.14 52.27
C LEU A 750 -40.97 -22.74 51.11
N SER A 751 -40.94 -23.49 50.02
CA SER A 751 -41.93 -23.40 48.94
C SER A 751 -42.92 -24.56 49.05
N VAL A 752 -44.22 -24.25 49.10
CA VAL A 752 -45.30 -25.23 49.05
C VAL A 752 -45.94 -25.21 47.67
N GLN A 753 -46.09 -26.38 47.06
CA GLN A 753 -46.72 -26.61 45.75
C GLN A 753 -47.74 -27.75 45.89
N ASN A 754 -48.98 -27.39 46.18
CA ASN A 754 -50.14 -28.28 46.28
C ASN A 754 -51.04 -28.18 45.04
#